data_AF-A0A3B1ARV9-F1
#
_entry.id   AF-A0A3B1ARV9-F1
#
_cell.length_a   1.000
_cell.length_b   1.000
_cell.length_c   1.000
_cell.angle_alpha   90.00
_cell.angle_beta   90.00
_cell.angle_gamma   90.00
#
_symmetry.space_group_name_H-M   'P 1'
#
loop_
_entity.id
_entity.type
_entity.pdbx_description
1 polymer ?
#
loop_
_entity_poly.entity_id
_entity_poly.type
_entity_poly.pdbx_seq_one_letter_code
_entity_poly.pdbx_strand_id
1 'polypeptide(L)'
;MTIVSFWRVIHIKIMLIMLPLLVLGCTRQNPSHSDTQQVSTNVVRITFADFAESEQRYTSLIAEFNQQHANIEVQFVPVSSATYQQGDFSAYLDELVTKGDTFIVNRMRLDGNAIRFLDLSPLMSDDEQFAADDFWPGALEGCATADNSFGLPINLGFSMIFYDKNAFVDADIDLPSLDWMWDDFLATAQYLTQQKAGETSRFGFANTQNSGLLFYPLLAADDLANGSPDVVQFEPILNEYIASHEANVMPIPDASRPAWQQRDQMEQLVLQGKVAMWTDWQGFLNGRQFSLGGLADVQMVPFPAIGDNTKTTPVSILLCGAVSAGTAYPQAAWEWLQFLSMNLNDDVYGRIPARRSLTEGNPVWQSQIEPEMPLGYALRHAYYPPIWFDKTAVDTLITQTIAGELTVADVLTELEIAAPVIASPPQATALPVATAAPPLAQETAVIRYFVDFRTHGDIARVQNLADQFNASQDEVQVAISSNVQAAVSFGLEAVATQYDCFSWGPLSSSDATHVYALTPLLSTESIPTNEFNDHLRNQFAQNGIQFGIPANSIPTIIALNKDYWEAIGADLPAADWTVAELLTFAEAVAGEQDGRPVYGFTTLQGEEGSVGLLLADGAKPYTVTDSTITVLYDSPEMISAVTQLVDLANNQTIFPAYDLGSHSLNLDNWERRQQLIVTRKMAMWTTIAGLEEEVGFERIILPLPQGITDFSPPISTGYYISKRLDNPAACWTWLTFLSEQETAVIGVPARASIAESSAWQSSVGRREAAVYTTSLARQLNSPLTLDTLLLTTPLQSWWNDVLAEAFAGNDITFLLQEAQRRGVAYAACINTTPLIDPETVTNCAREADPAYKTFEELAQELE
;
A
#
# COMPACT_ATOMS: atom_id res chain seq x y z
N MET A 1 40.97 15.61 28.71
CA MET A 1 42.42 15.92 28.62
C MET A 1 43.04 15.67 29.99
N THR A 2 44.02 14.76 30.14
CA THR A 2 44.76 14.41 31.40
C THR A 2 43.92 13.90 32.60
N ILE A 3 44.36 13.05 33.55
CA ILE A 3 45.48 12.09 33.75
C ILE A 3 45.01 11.16 34.94
N VAL A 4 45.09 9.81 34.88
CA VAL A 4 46.18 8.95 35.44
C VAL A 4 46.48 9.25 36.95
N SER A 5 46.50 8.33 37.93
CA SER A 5 46.27 6.86 38.00
C SER A 5 46.41 6.28 39.44
N PHE A 6 46.00 5.01 39.65
CA PHE A 6 46.66 3.97 40.49
C PHE A 6 46.61 3.94 42.06
N TRP A 7 46.16 2.78 42.61
CA TRP A 7 46.79 1.92 43.67
C TRP A 7 46.99 2.43 45.13
N ARG A 8 47.05 1.60 46.20
CA ARG A 8 46.55 0.22 46.53
C ARG A 8 46.76 -0.10 48.05
N VAL A 9 45.94 -1.02 48.62
CA VAL A 9 46.22 -1.95 49.76
C VAL A 9 46.67 -1.44 51.16
N ILE A 10 45.83 -1.71 52.16
CA ILE A 10 46.14 -2.10 53.56
C ILE A 10 44.97 -3.03 54.00
N HIS A 11 45.07 -4.16 54.72
CA HIS A 11 46.04 -5.20 55.13
C HIS A 11 45.30 -6.05 56.23
N ILE A 12 45.92 -7.09 56.82
CA ILE A 12 45.53 -7.74 58.12
C ILE A 12 44.26 -8.65 58.09
N LYS A 13 44.22 -9.90 58.62
CA LYS A 13 45.21 -10.81 59.27
C LYS A 13 44.63 -12.26 59.44
N ILE A 14 45.51 -13.26 59.67
CA ILE A 14 45.30 -14.50 60.51
C ILE A 14 44.29 -15.54 59.96
N MET A 15 44.38 -16.89 60.07
CA MET A 15 45.35 -17.97 60.45
C MET A 15 44.68 -19.33 60.07
N LEU A 16 45.24 -20.55 60.01
CA LEU A 16 46.58 -21.19 59.99
C LEU A 16 46.36 -22.72 59.65
N ILE A 17 47.39 -23.58 59.78
CA ILE A 17 47.34 -25.06 60.01
C ILE A 17 47.46 -26.00 58.77
N MET A 18 48.73 -26.37 58.51
CA MET A 18 49.29 -27.74 58.34
C MET A 18 48.93 -28.63 57.12
N LEU A 19 49.89 -28.67 56.19
CA LEU A 19 50.38 -29.86 55.44
C LEU A 19 51.04 -30.89 56.41
N PRO A 20 51.59 -32.06 55.97
CA PRO A 20 51.51 -32.76 54.67
C PRO A 20 51.29 -34.30 54.76
N LEU A 21 51.21 -34.99 53.61
CA LEU A 21 52.06 -36.18 53.32
C LEU A 21 52.02 -36.57 51.83
N LEU A 22 53.18 -36.94 51.27
CA LEU A 22 53.31 -37.48 49.91
C LEU A 22 53.47 -39.01 49.93
N VAL A 23 52.96 -39.68 48.91
CA VAL A 23 53.53 -40.92 48.35
C VAL A 23 53.55 -40.79 46.83
N LEU A 24 54.69 -41.08 46.19
CA LEU A 24 54.79 -41.04 44.72
C LEU A 24 54.34 -42.38 44.12
N GLY A 25 53.61 -42.30 43.01
CA GLY A 25 53.26 -43.44 42.15
C GLY A 25 53.23 -43.02 40.67
N CYS A 26 54.36 -43.14 39.97
CA CYS A 26 54.48 -42.66 38.59
C CYS A 26 54.17 -43.77 37.57
N THR A 27 53.00 -43.72 36.93
CA THR A 27 52.68 -44.54 35.74
C THR A 27 51.91 -43.76 34.69
N ARG A 28 52.63 -43.40 33.61
CA ARG A 28 52.23 -43.02 32.23
C ARG A 28 50.97 -42.16 32.00
N GLN A 29 51.16 -41.10 31.23
CA GLN A 29 50.13 -40.17 30.79
C GLN A 29 49.09 -40.81 29.86
N ASN A 30 47.82 -40.50 30.13
CA ASN A 30 46.87 -40.04 29.12
C ASN A 30 46.14 -38.85 29.79
N PRO A 31 46.00 -37.68 29.14
CA PRO A 31 45.24 -36.57 29.70
C PRO A 31 43.75 -36.90 29.65
N SER A 32 43.16 -37.21 30.81
CA SER A 32 41.71 -37.32 30.97
C SER A 32 41.05 -35.96 30.74
N HIS A 33 39.91 -35.94 30.05
CA HIS A 33 39.02 -34.78 30.04
C HIS A 33 38.71 -34.37 31.49
N SER A 34 38.80 -33.09 31.78
CA SER A 34 38.17 -32.49 32.96
C SER A 34 36.72 -32.17 32.60
N ASP A 35 35.76 -32.75 33.33
CA ASP A 35 34.35 -32.41 33.19
C ASP A 35 34.11 -30.93 33.57
N THR A 36 34.10 -30.06 32.58
CA THR A 36 33.28 -28.85 32.66
C THR A 36 31.86 -29.31 32.42
N GLN A 37 31.01 -29.28 33.45
CA GLN A 37 29.59 -29.59 33.28
C GLN A 37 28.97 -28.56 32.31
N GLN A 38 28.73 -28.97 31.06
CA GLN A 38 27.75 -28.28 30.22
C GLN A 38 26.40 -28.44 30.91
N VAL A 39 25.88 -27.35 31.46
CA VAL A 39 24.45 -27.25 31.73
C VAL A 39 23.78 -27.17 30.36
N SER A 40 23.30 -28.31 29.86
CA SER A 40 22.44 -28.35 28.69
C SER A 40 21.08 -27.78 29.09
N THR A 41 20.95 -26.46 29.04
CA THR A 41 19.65 -25.81 28.95
C THR A 41 19.02 -26.27 27.63
N ASN A 42 18.08 -27.21 27.72
CA ASN A 42 17.28 -27.64 26.58
C ASN A 42 16.34 -26.48 26.21
N VAL A 43 16.82 -25.58 25.36
CA VAL A 43 16.01 -24.52 24.77
C VAL A 43 14.93 -25.17 23.91
N VAL A 44 13.68 -24.84 24.18
CA VAL A 44 12.53 -25.28 23.39
C VAL A 44 12.44 -24.40 22.16
N ARG A 45 12.65 -24.98 20.97
CA ARG A 45 12.54 -24.24 19.71
C ARG A 45 11.16 -24.44 19.11
N ILE A 46 10.50 -23.35 18.75
CA ILE A 46 9.19 -23.33 18.08
C ILE A 46 9.25 -22.52 16.79
N THR A 47 8.47 -22.91 15.79
CA THR A 47 8.33 -22.13 14.56
C THR A 47 7.11 -21.23 14.59
N PHE A 48 7.26 -20.02 14.05
CA PHE A 48 6.18 -19.06 13.85
C PHE A 48 6.06 -18.77 12.35
N ALA A 49 4.91 -19.10 11.75
CA ALA A 49 4.67 -18.98 10.33
C ALA A 49 3.74 -17.80 10.00
N ASP A 50 4.14 -16.98 9.05
CA ASP A 50 3.33 -15.92 8.43
C ASP A 50 3.88 -15.64 7.01
N PHE A 51 3.19 -14.80 6.25
CA PHE A 51 3.59 -14.39 4.90
C PHE A 51 5.02 -13.82 4.90
N ALA A 52 5.83 -14.18 3.88
CA ALA A 52 7.23 -13.76 3.78
C ALA A 52 7.41 -12.23 3.86
N GLU A 53 6.47 -11.50 3.26
CA GLU A 53 6.39 -10.04 3.25
C GLU A 53 6.20 -9.43 4.65
N SER A 54 5.79 -10.24 5.64
CA SER A 54 5.63 -9.84 7.04
C SER A 54 6.81 -10.21 7.94
N GLU A 55 7.88 -10.88 7.47
CA GLU A 55 9.04 -11.25 8.31
C GLU A 55 9.54 -10.06 9.15
N GLN A 56 9.70 -8.89 8.51
CA GLN A 56 10.18 -7.65 9.15
C GLN A 56 9.31 -7.19 10.33
N ARG A 57 7.98 -7.35 10.26
CA ARG A 57 7.04 -7.01 11.35
C ARG A 57 7.37 -7.78 12.63
N TYR A 58 7.86 -9.02 12.49
CA TYR A 58 8.13 -9.92 13.61
C TYR A 58 9.61 -10.02 13.98
N THR A 59 10.57 -9.64 13.12
CA THR A 59 12.01 -9.75 13.40
C THR A 59 12.40 -9.16 14.74
N SER A 60 11.93 -7.93 15.05
CA SER A 60 12.21 -7.27 16.33
C SER A 60 11.49 -7.95 17.51
N LEU A 61 10.24 -8.36 17.32
CA LEU A 61 9.41 -9.03 18.33
C LEU A 61 9.98 -10.40 18.71
N ILE A 62 10.46 -11.18 17.73
CA ILE A 62 11.13 -12.46 17.92
C ILE A 62 12.47 -12.27 18.63
N ALA A 63 13.26 -11.26 18.25
CA ALA A 63 14.53 -10.94 18.90
C ALA A 63 14.34 -10.53 20.37
N GLU A 64 13.32 -9.74 20.67
CA GLU A 64 12.96 -9.33 22.03
C GLU A 64 12.45 -10.52 22.86
N PHE A 65 11.52 -11.32 22.34
CA PHE A 65 11.01 -12.51 23.03
C PHE A 65 12.13 -13.52 23.33
N ASN A 66 12.98 -13.81 22.34
CA ASN A 66 14.14 -14.71 22.52
C ASN A 66 15.20 -14.14 23.51
N GLN A 67 15.22 -12.81 23.73
CA GLN A 67 16.05 -12.19 24.77
C GLN A 67 15.41 -12.31 26.17
N GLN A 68 14.08 -12.26 26.26
CA GLN A 68 13.34 -12.34 27.52
C GLN A 68 13.15 -13.79 28.00
N HIS A 69 12.84 -14.73 27.10
CA HIS A 69 12.54 -16.13 27.39
C HIS A 69 13.75 -17.03 27.09
N ALA A 70 14.78 -17.02 27.95
CA ALA A 70 16.04 -17.78 27.75
C ALA A 70 15.91 -19.33 27.68
N ASN A 71 14.69 -19.87 27.80
CA ASN A 71 14.32 -21.27 27.62
C ASN A 71 13.53 -21.55 26.33
N ILE A 72 13.18 -20.53 25.53
CA ILE A 72 12.44 -20.65 24.27
C ILE A 72 13.21 -19.96 23.14
N GLU A 73 13.16 -20.52 21.94
CA GLU A 73 13.64 -19.89 20.72
C GLU A 73 12.54 -19.93 19.65
N VAL A 74 11.94 -18.79 19.34
CA VAL A 74 11.05 -18.61 18.20
C VAL A 74 11.89 -18.41 16.94
N GLN A 75 11.53 -19.10 15.86
CA GLN A 75 12.09 -18.91 14.52
C GLN A 75 10.98 -18.61 13.52
N PHE A 76 11.15 -17.54 12.72
CA PHE A 76 10.21 -17.20 11.65
C PHE A 76 10.31 -18.22 10.50
N VAL A 77 9.17 -18.60 9.91
CA VAL A 77 9.11 -19.50 8.74
C VAL A 77 8.17 -18.91 7.69
N PRO A 78 8.68 -18.45 6.53
CA PRO A 78 7.86 -17.81 5.51
C PRO A 78 6.87 -18.77 4.83
N VAL A 79 5.63 -18.30 4.63
CA VAL A 79 4.63 -18.91 3.75
C VAL A 79 4.34 -18.00 2.54
N SER A 80 3.83 -18.58 1.46
CA SER A 80 3.47 -17.80 0.26
C SER A 80 2.12 -17.09 0.44
N SER A 81 2.06 -15.82 0.05
CA SER A 81 0.79 -15.07 -0.05
C SER A 81 -0.07 -15.52 -1.23
N ALA A 82 0.50 -16.18 -2.24
CA ALA A 82 -0.19 -16.55 -3.47
C ALA A 82 -1.37 -17.51 -3.25
N THR A 83 -1.23 -18.53 -2.38
CA THR A 83 -2.30 -19.49 -2.07
C THR A 83 -3.52 -18.80 -1.44
N TYR A 84 -3.28 -17.84 -0.55
CA TYR A 84 -4.30 -17.02 0.10
C TYR A 84 -4.97 -16.05 -0.90
N GLN A 85 -4.18 -15.39 -1.76
CA GLN A 85 -4.68 -14.50 -2.81
C GLN A 85 -5.54 -15.23 -3.86
N GLN A 86 -5.25 -16.50 -4.15
CA GLN A 86 -6.05 -17.36 -5.03
C GLN A 86 -7.35 -17.86 -4.37
N GLY A 87 -7.54 -17.61 -3.07
CA GLY A 87 -8.76 -17.95 -2.33
C GLY A 87 -8.82 -19.37 -1.77
N ASP A 88 -7.79 -20.20 -1.93
CA ASP A 88 -7.74 -21.54 -1.31
C ASP A 88 -7.32 -21.44 0.16
N PHE A 89 -8.29 -21.08 1.00
CA PHE A 89 -8.11 -20.94 2.44
C PHE A 89 -7.72 -22.27 3.12
N SER A 90 -8.14 -23.44 2.58
CA SER A 90 -7.73 -24.73 3.17
C SER A 90 -6.26 -25.01 2.90
N ALA A 91 -5.80 -24.84 1.65
CA ALA A 91 -4.39 -25.06 1.32
C ALA A 91 -3.46 -24.07 2.03
N TYR A 92 -3.90 -22.82 2.21
CA TYR A 92 -3.20 -21.82 3.03
C TYR A 92 -3.09 -22.25 4.50
N LEU A 93 -4.17 -22.71 5.12
CA LEU A 93 -4.13 -23.24 6.49
C LEU A 93 -3.27 -24.51 6.59
N ASP A 94 -3.33 -25.41 5.61
CA ASP A 94 -2.49 -26.61 5.54
C ASP A 94 -0.99 -26.27 5.43
N GLU A 95 -0.63 -25.21 4.70
CA GLU A 95 0.75 -24.69 4.65
C GLU A 95 1.18 -24.12 6.00
N LEU A 96 0.36 -23.28 6.64
CA LEU A 96 0.63 -22.71 7.96
C LEU A 96 0.87 -23.79 9.03
N VAL A 97 -0.07 -24.73 9.20
CA VAL A 97 0.01 -25.72 10.30
C VAL A 97 1.07 -26.80 10.09
N THR A 98 1.59 -26.92 8.86
CA THR A 98 2.72 -27.79 8.50
C THR A 98 4.08 -27.12 8.78
N LYS A 99 4.15 -25.78 8.68
CA LYS A 99 5.39 -25.00 8.84
C LYS A 99 5.56 -24.39 10.24
N GLY A 100 4.47 -23.96 10.87
CA GLY A 100 4.47 -23.27 12.17
C GLY A 100 3.92 -24.12 13.31
N ASP A 101 4.61 -24.14 14.46
CA ASP A 101 3.97 -24.41 15.75
C ASP A 101 2.91 -23.33 16.06
N THR A 102 3.18 -22.09 15.63
CA THR A 102 2.32 -20.90 15.79
C THR A 102 2.21 -20.12 14.50
N PHE A 103 1.15 -19.33 14.35
CA PHE A 103 0.90 -18.49 13.17
C PHE A 103 -0.18 -17.43 13.46
N ILE A 104 -0.28 -16.40 12.62
CA ILE A 104 -1.42 -15.49 12.60
C ILE A 104 -2.41 -15.92 11.50
N VAL A 105 -3.68 -16.10 11.86
CA VAL A 105 -4.76 -16.37 10.91
C VAL A 105 -5.52 -15.08 10.62
N ASN A 106 -5.52 -14.65 9.36
CA ASN A 106 -6.37 -13.57 8.88
C ASN A 106 -7.81 -14.07 8.74
N ARG A 107 -8.77 -13.45 9.45
CA ARG A 107 -10.21 -13.80 9.45
C ARG A 107 -10.47 -15.30 9.63
N MET A 108 -10.10 -15.82 10.79
CA MET A 108 -10.25 -17.24 11.16
C MET A 108 -11.65 -17.79 10.85
N ARG A 109 -11.69 -18.98 10.25
CA ARG A 109 -12.91 -19.77 10.00
C ARG A 109 -12.70 -21.19 10.54
N LEU A 110 -13.72 -21.76 11.18
CA LEU A 110 -13.62 -23.09 11.82
C LEU A 110 -14.44 -24.19 11.13
N ASP A 111 -15.15 -23.83 10.07
CA ASP A 111 -15.95 -24.66 9.16
C ASP A 111 -15.16 -25.85 8.57
N GLY A 112 -15.15 -26.98 9.29
CA GLY A 112 -14.28 -28.14 8.98
C GLY A 112 -12.79 -27.90 9.25
N ASN A 113 -12.40 -26.67 9.59
CA ASN A 113 -11.03 -26.23 9.81
C ASN A 113 -10.53 -26.40 11.26
N ALA A 114 -11.44 -26.50 12.24
CA ALA A 114 -11.09 -26.58 13.67
C ALA A 114 -10.06 -27.69 14.03
N ILE A 115 -10.01 -28.79 13.27
CA ILE A 115 -9.05 -29.90 13.47
C ILE A 115 -7.58 -29.48 13.29
N ARG A 116 -7.31 -28.32 12.68
CA ARG A 116 -5.96 -27.78 12.42
C ARG A 116 -5.41 -26.98 13.60
N PHE A 117 -6.27 -26.48 14.48
CA PHE A 117 -5.92 -25.57 15.57
C PHE A 117 -5.96 -26.31 16.92
N LEU A 118 -5.02 -25.99 17.81
CA LEU A 118 -5.08 -26.45 19.20
C LEU A 118 -6.19 -25.70 19.95
N ASP A 119 -6.96 -26.41 20.77
CA ASP A 119 -7.84 -25.77 21.76
C ASP A 119 -6.98 -25.12 22.86
N LEU A 120 -7.09 -23.80 22.96
CA LEU A 120 -6.38 -22.93 23.89
C LEU A 120 -7.13 -22.79 25.22
N SER A 121 -8.39 -23.21 25.34
CA SER A 121 -9.16 -23.11 26.58
C SER A 121 -8.43 -23.66 27.82
N PRO A 122 -7.72 -24.82 27.77
CA PRO A 122 -6.94 -25.31 28.91
C PRO A 122 -5.71 -24.44 29.24
N LEU A 123 -5.06 -23.87 28.22
CA LEU A 123 -3.89 -23.00 28.39
C LEU A 123 -4.30 -21.63 28.96
N MET A 124 -5.48 -21.14 28.58
CA MET A 124 -6.12 -19.96 29.16
C MET A 124 -6.61 -20.19 30.60
N SER A 125 -7.04 -21.41 30.96
CA SER A 125 -7.55 -21.72 32.30
C SER A 125 -6.47 -22.05 33.33
N ASP A 126 -5.35 -22.63 32.89
CA ASP A 126 -4.24 -23.04 33.77
C ASP A 126 -3.23 -21.89 34.03
N ASP A 127 -3.31 -20.79 33.27
CA ASP A 127 -2.43 -19.63 33.40
C ASP A 127 -3.05 -18.51 34.27
N GLU A 128 -2.68 -18.49 35.56
CA GLU A 128 -3.10 -17.44 36.51
C GLU A 128 -2.65 -16.01 36.13
N GLN A 129 -1.80 -15.84 35.11
CA GLN A 129 -1.37 -14.54 34.60
C GLN A 129 -2.14 -14.09 33.35
N PHE A 130 -2.96 -14.95 32.75
CA PHE A 130 -3.75 -14.59 31.58
C PHE A 130 -4.89 -13.63 31.95
N ALA A 131 -4.65 -12.33 31.75
CA ALA A 131 -5.63 -11.28 31.96
C ALA A 131 -6.73 -11.32 30.88
N ALA A 132 -7.71 -12.22 31.02
CA ALA A 132 -8.88 -12.28 30.14
C ALA A 132 -9.71 -10.98 30.20
N ASP A 133 -9.83 -10.38 31.39
CA ASP A 133 -10.50 -9.09 31.60
C ASP A 133 -9.82 -7.91 30.87
N ASP A 134 -8.57 -8.03 30.43
CA ASP A 134 -7.89 -6.97 29.66
C ASP A 134 -8.42 -6.87 28.22
N PHE A 135 -9.12 -7.89 27.70
CA PHE A 135 -9.72 -7.81 26.37
C PHE A 135 -10.97 -6.89 26.35
N TRP A 136 -11.33 -6.41 25.16
CA TRP A 136 -12.63 -5.76 24.95
C TRP A 136 -13.78 -6.77 25.17
N PRO A 137 -14.94 -6.37 25.73
CA PRO A 137 -16.05 -7.28 25.94
C PRO A 137 -16.50 -7.92 24.61
N GLY A 138 -16.57 -9.24 24.54
CA GLY A 138 -16.89 -9.99 23.31
C GLY A 138 -15.69 -10.34 22.41
N ALA A 139 -14.49 -9.83 22.69
CA ALA A 139 -13.36 -10.01 21.79
C ALA A 139 -12.75 -11.43 21.82
N LEU A 140 -12.74 -12.13 22.95
CA LEU A 140 -12.19 -13.49 23.02
C LEU A 140 -13.06 -14.48 22.22
N GLU A 141 -14.37 -14.24 22.24
CA GLU A 141 -15.40 -15.01 21.54
C GLU A 141 -15.21 -15.00 20.02
N GLY A 142 -14.63 -13.92 19.45
CA GLY A 142 -14.33 -13.81 18.03
C GLY A 142 -13.12 -14.61 17.52
N CYS A 143 -12.43 -15.38 18.37
CA CYS A 143 -11.51 -16.45 17.98
C CYS A 143 -11.90 -17.81 18.61
N ALA A 144 -13.14 -17.96 19.07
CA ALA A 144 -13.62 -19.12 19.81
C ALA A 144 -14.98 -19.68 19.30
N THR A 145 -15.38 -20.81 19.89
CA THR A 145 -16.71 -21.41 19.81
C THR A 145 -17.36 -21.33 21.21
N ALA A 146 -18.62 -21.77 21.34
CA ALA A 146 -19.30 -21.78 22.63
C ALA A 146 -18.59 -22.63 23.71
N ASP A 147 -17.81 -23.64 23.32
CA ASP A 147 -17.15 -24.60 24.22
C ASP A 147 -15.60 -24.51 24.23
N ASN A 148 -14.96 -24.07 23.13
CA ASN A 148 -13.51 -24.19 22.91
C ASN A 148 -12.93 -22.92 22.24
N SER A 149 -11.69 -22.54 22.58
CA SER A 149 -11.00 -21.36 22.04
C SER A 149 -9.89 -21.78 21.08
N PHE A 150 -9.87 -21.27 19.84
CA PHE A 150 -8.92 -21.73 18.81
C PHE A 150 -7.88 -20.68 18.39
N GLY A 151 -7.98 -19.48 18.96
CA GLY A 151 -7.01 -18.40 18.76
C GLY A 151 -7.10 -17.33 19.83
N LEU A 152 -6.06 -16.51 19.92
CA LEU A 152 -5.98 -15.32 20.75
C LEU A 152 -6.15 -14.08 19.86
N PRO A 153 -7.16 -13.23 20.10
CA PRO A 153 -7.34 -12.00 19.33
C PRO A 153 -6.13 -11.07 19.44
N ILE A 154 -5.70 -10.51 18.30
CA ILE A 154 -4.67 -9.45 18.27
C ILE A 154 -5.33 -8.07 18.10
N ASN A 155 -6.22 -7.93 17.12
CA ASN A 155 -6.82 -6.64 16.77
C ASN A 155 -8.25 -6.75 16.21
N LEU A 156 -8.96 -5.62 16.31
CA LEU A 156 -10.36 -5.45 15.99
C LEU A 156 -10.54 -4.44 14.86
N GLY A 157 -11.50 -4.74 13.98
CA GLY A 157 -12.03 -3.86 12.96
C GLY A 157 -13.54 -3.72 13.11
N PHE A 158 -14.09 -2.57 12.74
CA PHE A 158 -15.51 -2.24 12.84
C PHE A 158 -16.08 -1.93 11.46
N SER A 159 -17.22 -2.51 11.14
CA SER A 159 -18.09 -2.00 10.08
C SER A 159 -18.96 -0.89 10.69
N MET A 160 -18.92 0.31 10.10
CA MET A 160 -19.61 1.51 10.56
C MET A 160 -20.52 2.04 9.43
N ILE A 161 -21.49 2.90 9.77
CA ILE A 161 -22.26 3.65 8.78
C ILE A 161 -21.60 5.02 8.60
N PHE A 162 -21.03 5.23 7.43
CA PHE A 162 -20.47 6.49 6.95
C PHE A 162 -21.54 7.38 6.36
N TYR A 163 -21.30 8.68 6.34
CA TYR A 163 -22.17 9.64 5.68
C TYR A 163 -21.44 10.89 5.18
N ASP A 164 -21.93 11.45 4.08
CA ASP A 164 -21.65 12.82 3.66
C ASP A 164 -22.46 13.78 4.53
N LYS A 165 -21.80 14.49 5.44
CA LYS A 165 -22.43 15.47 6.31
C LYS A 165 -23.04 16.64 5.54
N ASN A 166 -22.54 16.94 4.34
CA ASN A 166 -23.13 17.97 3.48
C ASN A 166 -24.52 17.54 3.01
N ALA A 167 -24.78 16.25 2.78
CA ALA A 167 -26.11 15.75 2.45
C ALA A 167 -27.15 15.98 3.57
N PHE A 168 -26.73 15.96 4.84
CA PHE A 168 -27.57 16.30 6.00
C PHE A 168 -27.84 17.81 6.07
N VAL A 169 -26.80 18.63 5.86
CA VAL A 169 -26.92 20.10 5.83
C VAL A 169 -27.77 20.58 4.64
N ASP A 170 -27.62 19.98 3.47
CA ASP A 170 -28.46 20.20 2.27
C ASP A 170 -29.95 19.92 2.54
N ALA A 171 -30.24 18.96 3.42
CA ALA A 171 -31.59 18.46 3.73
C ALA A 171 -32.24 19.15 4.95
N ASP A 172 -31.51 20.00 5.68
CA ASP A 172 -31.97 20.66 6.93
C ASP A 172 -32.42 19.64 8.01
N ILE A 173 -31.65 18.56 8.19
CA ILE A 173 -31.90 17.51 9.21
C ILE A 173 -30.72 17.36 10.18
N ASP A 174 -31.02 16.96 11.42
CA ASP A 174 -30.02 16.69 12.45
C ASP A 174 -29.11 15.49 12.10
N LEU A 175 -27.85 15.53 12.56
CA LEU A 175 -26.90 14.43 12.39
C LEU A 175 -27.30 13.21 13.24
N PRO A 176 -26.98 11.97 12.81
CA PRO A 176 -27.39 10.76 13.52
C PRO A 176 -26.73 10.66 14.90
N SER A 177 -27.50 10.25 15.91
CA SER A 177 -26.94 9.96 17.24
C SER A 177 -26.27 8.59 17.26
N LEU A 178 -25.42 8.34 18.26
CA LEU A 178 -24.70 7.06 18.39
C LEU A 178 -25.64 5.91 18.82
N ASP A 179 -26.78 6.25 19.42
CA ASP A 179 -27.81 5.39 19.97
C ASP A 179 -29.11 5.36 19.14
N TRP A 180 -29.05 5.79 17.87
CA TRP A 180 -30.17 5.79 16.93
C TRP A 180 -30.77 4.40 16.66
N MET A 181 -32.08 4.35 16.41
CA MET A 181 -32.82 3.12 16.15
C MET A 181 -32.90 2.81 14.64
N TRP A 182 -33.27 1.57 14.30
CA TRP A 182 -33.53 1.15 12.92
C TRP A 182 -34.54 2.04 12.19
N ASP A 183 -35.64 2.40 12.86
CA ASP A 183 -36.66 3.33 12.37
C ASP A 183 -36.06 4.71 12.02
N ASP A 184 -35.17 5.24 12.87
CA ASP A 184 -34.49 6.53 12.66
C ASP A 184 -33.55 6.46 11.44
N PHE A 185 -32.79 5.37 11.32
CA PHE A 185 -31.90 5.11 10.18
C PHE A 185 -32.68 5.04 8.86
N LEU A 186 -33.78 4.28 8.79
CA LEU A 186 -34.60 4.18 7.58
C LEU A 186 -35.30 5.51 7.25
N ALA A 187 -35.80 6.24 8.25
CA ALA A 187 -36.36 7.57 8.05
C ALA A 187 -35.31 8.56 7.50
N THR A 188 -34.11 8.58 8.08
CA THR A 188 -33.00 9.42 7.62
C THR A 188 -32.60 9.07 6.18
N ALA A 189 -32.50 7.79 5.82
CA ALA A 189 -32.25 7.39 4.43
C ALA A 189 -33.37 7.87 3.48
N GLN A 190 -34.64 7.75 3.88
CA GLN A 190 -35.77 8.27 3.09
C GLN A 190 -35.70 9.79 2.90
N TYR A 191 -35.36 10.56 3.94
CA TYR A 191 -35.22 12.02 3.84
C TYR A 191 -34.03 12.47 2.97
N LEU A 192 -32.91 11.74 3.01
CA LEU A 192 -31.71 12.04 2.20
C LEU A 192 -31.85 11.62 0.73
N THR A 193 -32.88 10.85 0.37
CA THR A 193 -33.12 10.39 -1.00
C THR A 193 -33.68 11.52 -1.87
N GLN A 194 -32.94 11.90 -2.91
CA GLN A 194 -33.33 12.95 -3.85
C GLN A 194 -33.67 12.36 -5.23
N GLN A 195 -34.82 12.74 -5.78
CA GLN A 195 -35.22 12.40 -7.16
C GLN A 195 -35.24 13.63 -8.08
N LYS A 196 -34.79 13.44 -9.32
CA LYS A 196 -34.69 14.47 -10.36
C LYS A 196 -35.19 13.90 -11.69
N ALA A 197 -36.15 14.59 -12.31
CA ALA A 197 -36.78 14.18 -13.58
C ALA A 197 -37.44 12.78 -13.63
N GLY A 198 -37.56 12.08 -12.50
CA GLY A 198 -38.09 10.71 -12.41
C GLY A 198 -37.04 9.63 -12.12
N GLU A 199 -35.77 10.02 -11.99
CA GLU A 199 -34.65 9.15 -11.58
C GLU A 199 -34.13 9.57 -10.20
N THR A 200 -33.61 8.63 -9.40
CA THR A 200 -32.91 8.97 -8.14
C THR A 200 -31.56 9.60 -8.44
N SER A 201 -31.37 10.87 -8.04
CA SER A 201 -30.12 11.61 -8.20
C SER A 201 -29.17 11.46 -7.01
N ARG A 202 -29.70 11.16 -5.81
CA ARG A 202 -28.94 10.78 -4.61
C ARG A 202 -29.76 9.73 -3.85
N PHE A 203 -29.22 8.53 -3.65
CA PHE A 203 -29.77 7.50 -2.78
C PHE A 203 -29.50 7.85 -1.32
N GLY A 204 -30.43 7.53 -0.43
CA GLY A 204 -30.26 7.74 1.01
C GLY A 204 -29.18 6.86 1.63
N PHE A 205 -29.12 5.59 1.22
CA PHE A 205 -28.15 4.64 1.74
C PHE A 205 -27.67 3.64 0.67
N ALA A 206 -26.43 3.17 0.76
CA ALA A 206 -25.94 2.02 -0.02
C ALA A 206 -25.03 1.09 0.82
N ASN A 207 -25.17 -0.22 0.65
CA ASN A 207 -24.29 -1.21 1.27
C ASN A 207 -23.14 -1.55 0.31
N THR A 208 -21.96 -0.96 0.51
CA THR A 208 -20.73 -1.25 -0.26
C THR A 208 -19.98 -2.48 0.26
N GLN A 209 -20.49 -3.10 1.34
CA GLN A 209 -19.92 -4.31 1.93
C GLN A 209 -20.74 -5.53 1.51
N ASN A 210 -21.42 -6.20 2.43
CA ASN A 210 -22.09 -7.47 2.22
C ASN A 210 -23.58 -7.30 2.57
N SER A 211 -24.49 -7.72 1.67
CA SER A 211 -25.94 -7.48 1.79
C SER A 211 -26.54 -7.94 3.13
N GLY A 212 -26.04 -9.04 3.70
CA GLY A 212 -26.44 -9.61 4.98
C GLY A 212 -25.93 -8.86 6.22
N LEU A 213 -25.00 -7.90 6.07
CA LEU A 213 -24.28 -7.25 7.18
C LEU A 213 -25.18 -6.56 8.21
N LEU A 214 -26.28 -5.95 7.76
CA LEU A 214 -27.29 -5.32 8.63
C LEU A 214 -28.10 -6.36 9.45
N PHE A 215 -28.14 -7.61 8.99
CA PHE A 215 -28.99 -8.67 9.53
C PHE A 215 -28.24 -9.67 10.42
N TYR A 216 -26.91 -9.78 10.31
CA TYR A 216 -26.11 -10.69 11.13
C TYR A 216 -26.40 -10.61 12.64
N PRO A 217 -26.62 -9.42 13.26
CA PRO A 217 -26.95 -9.32 14.69
C PRO A 217 -28.28 -9.98 15.08
N LEU A 218 -29.23 -10.13 14.14
CA LEU A 218 -30.52 -10.79 14.36
C LEU A 218 -30.44 -12.28 14.10
N LEU A 219 -29.60 -12.69 13.16
CA LEU A 219 -29.46 -14.07 12.74
C LEU A 219 -28.57 -14.89 13.70
N ALA A 220 -27.59 -14.28 14.36
CA ALA A 220 -26.60 -14.99 15.17
C ALA A 220 -26.63 -14.67 16.68
N ALA A 221 -27.77 -14.20 17.21
CA ALA A 221 -27.93 -13.85 18.62
C ALA A 221 -27.96 -15.09 19.54
N ASP A 222 -26.77 -15.56 19.97
CA ASP A 222 -26.46 -16.70 20.86
C ASP A 222 -27.00 -18.09 20.45
N ASP A 223 -28.09 -18.16 19.69
CA ASP A 223 -28.97 -19.32 19.67
C ASP A 223 -28.94 -20.12 18.36
N LEU A 224 -28.23 -19.73 17.29
CA LEU A 224 -28.07 -20.61 16.10
C LEU A 224 -27.39 -21.98 16.41
N ALA A 225 -26.92 -22.17 17.64
CA ALA A 225 -26.49 -23.44 18.21
C ALA A 225 -27.59 -24.25 18.96
N ASN A 226 -28.69 -23.62 19.41
CA ASN A 226 -29.70 -24.20 20.32
C ASN A 226 -31.18 -23.79 20.07
N GLY A 227 -31.49 -22.80 19.22
CA GLY A 227 -32.81 -22.23 18.95
C GLY A 227 -32.87 -21.45 17.63
N SER A 228 -34.06 -21.28 17.05
CA SER A 228 -34.24 -20.62 15.75
C SER A 228 -33.75 -19.15 15.78
N PRO A 229 -33.33 -18.57 14.63
CA PRO A 229 -33.13 -17.12 14.51
C PRO A 229 -34.40 -16.38 14.95
N ASP A 230 -34.27 -15.13 15.42
CA ASP A 230 -35.45 -14.32 15.80
C ASP A 230 -36.21 -13.83 14.56
N VAL A 231 -36.95 -14.74 13.94
CA VAL A 231 -37.84 -14.51 12.80
C VAL A 231 -38.84 -13.39 13.10
N VAL A 232 -39.24 -13.21 14.37
CA VAL A 232 -40.22 -12.18 14.77
C VAL A 232 -39.65 -10.77 14.61
N GLN A 233 -38.33 -10.58 14.75
CA GLN A 233 -37.65 -9.31 14.45
C GLN A 233 -37.03 -9.27 13.04
N PHE A 234 -36.51 -10.39 12.53
CA PHE A 234 -35.86 -10.47 11.23
C PHE A 234 -36.84 -10.33 10.05
N GLU A 235 -38.03 -10.94 10.10
CA GLU A 235 -39.01 -10.85 8.99
C GLU A 235 -39.48 -9.41 8.74
N PRO A 236 -39.93 -8.61 9.73
CA PRO A 236 -40.32 -7.22 9.49
C PRO A 236 -39.19 -6.37 8.88
N ILE A 237 -37.99 -6.49 9.42
CA ILE A 237 -36.82 -5.68 9.05
C ILE A 237 -36.35 -6.02 7.62
N LEU A 238 -36.42 -7.30 7.23
CA LEU A 238 -36.15 -7.70 5.85
C LEU A 238 -37.20 -7.14 4.88
N ASN A 239 -38.49 -7.16 5.24
CA ASN A 239 -39.55 -6.55 4.42
C ASN A 239 -39.35 -5.03 4.23
N GLU A 240 -38.96 -4.30 5.28
CA GLU A 240 -38.69 -2.86 5.21
C GLU A 240 -37.44 -2.52 4.38
N TYR A 241 -36.40 -3.36 4.47
CA TYR A 241 -35.20 -3.23 3.65
C TYR A 241 -35.50 -3.46 2.16
N ILE A 242 -36.29 -4.49 1.82
CA ILE A 242 -36.77 -4.73 0.46
C ILE A 242 -37.60 -3.55 -0.04
N ALA A 243 -38.55 -3.06 0.76
CA ALA A 243 -39.37 -1.89 0.41
C ALA A 243 -38.53 -0.61 0.18
N SER A 244 -37.38 -0.48 0.86
CA SER A 244 -36.43 0.63 0.65
C SER A 244 -35.70 0.53 -0.70
N HIS A 245 -35.42 -0.69 -1.19
CA HIS A 245 -34.95 -0.90 -2.56
C HIS A 245 -36.06 -0.64 -3.60
N GLU A 246 -37.29 -1.15 -3.38
CA GLU A 246 -38.44 -0.87 -4.27
C GLU A 246 -38.74 0.64 -4.38
N ALA A 247 -38.59 1.39 -3.27
CA ALA A 247 -38.77 2.84 -3.22
C ALA A 247 -37.60 3.63 -3.85
N ASN A 248 -36.52 2.98 -4.29
CA ASN A 248 -35.28 3.60 -4.78
C ASN A 248 -34.61 4.53 -3.74
N VAL A 249 -34.80 4.24 -2.44
CA VAL A 249 -34.05 4.83 -1.31
C VAL A 249 -32.65 4.23 -1.24
N MET A 250 -32.54 2.95 -1.59
CA MET A 250 -31.29 2.19 -1.69
C MET A 250 -31.10 1.65 -3.12
N PRO A 251 -29.87 1.64 -3.66
CA PRO A 251 -29.59 1.11 -4.99
C PRO A 251 -29.60 -0.43 -4.99
N ILE A 252 -30.23 -1.04 -5.99
CA ILE A 252 -30.25 -2.49 -6.17
C ILE A 252 -28.90 -2.97 -6.75
N PRO A 253 -28.20 -3.94 -6.11
CA PRO A 253 -27.01 -4.56 -6.67
C PRO A 253 -27.31 -5.37 -7.93
N ASP A 254 -26.40 -5.38 -8.91
CA ASP A 254 -26.53 -6.22 -10.10
C ASP A 254 -26.23 -7.69 -9.78
N ALA A 255 -27.27 -8.42 -9.34
CA ALA A 255 -27.21 -9.83 -8.93
C ALA A 255 -26.70 -10.79 -10.02
N SER A 256 -26.63 -10.35 -11.29
CA SER A 256 -26.01 -11.13 -12.38
C SER A 256 -24.48 -11.18 -12.31
N ARG A 257 -23.87 -10.33 -11.47
CA ARG A 257 -22.41 -10.22 -11.30
C ARG A 257 -21.90 -10.94 -10.05
N PRO A 258 -20.62 -11.36 -10.02
CA PRO A 258 -19.94 -11.75 -8.79
C PRO A 258 -20.03 -10.65 -7.72
N ALA A 259 -20.09 -11.06 -6.44
CA ALA A 259 -20.26 -10.13 -5.32
C ALA A 259 -19.20 -9.00 -5.26
N TRP A 260 -17.97 -9.23 -5.71
CA TRP A 260 -16.96 -8.16 -5.77
C TRP A 260 -17.35 -7.04 -6.74
N GLN A 261 -17.82 -7.36 -7.96
CA GLN A 261 -18.31 -6.36 -8.92
C GLN A 261 -19.58 -5.63 -8.45
N GLN A 262 -20.39 -6.27 -7.59
CA GLN A 262 -21.53 -5.60 -6.95
C GLN A 262 -21.04 -4.56 -5.94
N ARG A 263 -20.00 -4.87 -5.16
CA ARG A 263 -19.35 -3.92 -4.25
C ARG A 263 -18.70 -2.76 -5.00
N ASP A 264 -17.99 -3.05 -6.09
CA ASP A 264 -17.40 -2.02 -6.97
C ASP A 264 -18.49 -1.09 -7.55
N GLN A 265 -19.65 -1.63 -7.94
CA GLN A 265 -20.80 -0.87 -8.42
C GLN A 265 -21.34 0.08 -7.32
N MET A 266 -21.45 -0.38 -6.08
CA MET A 266 -21.93 0.44 -4.95
C MET A 266 -20.91 1.51 -4.57
N GLU A 267 -19.62 1.16 -4.51
CA GLU A 267 -18.52 2.08 -4.24
C GLU A 267 -18.46 3.19 -5.31
N GLN A 268 -18.59 2.85 -6.60
CA GLN A 268 -18.68 3.83 -7.69
C GLN A 268 -19.85 4.80 -7.55
N LEU A 269 -20.96 4.44 -6.88
CA LEU A 269 -22.06 5.36 -6.60
C LEU A 269 -21.70 6.33 -5.45
N VAL A 270 -21.00 5.87 -4.41
CA VAL A 270 -20.46 6.72 -3.34
C VAL A 270 -19.46 7.73 -3.93
N LEU A 271 -18.48 7.26 -4.72
CA LEU A 271 -17.47 8.11 -5.37
C LEU A 271 -18.03 9.07 -6.43
N GLN A 272 -19.30 8.91 -6.83
CA GLN A 272 -20.03 9.84 -7.70
C GLN A 272 -20.89 10.86 -6.92
N GLY A 273 -20.83 10.86 -5.57
CA GLY A 273 -21.67 11.70 -4.71
C GLY A 273 -23.16 11.33 -4.74
N LYS A 274 -23.51 10.15 -5.28
CA LYS A 274 -24.89 9.67 -5.48
C LYS A 274 -25.46 8.92 -4.28
N VAL A 275 -24.74 8.87 -3.16
CA VAL A 275 -25.14 8.14 -1.94
C VAL A 275 -24.89 9.06 -0.75
N ALA A 276 -25.87 9.22 0.14
CA ALA A 276 -25.74 10.07 1.32
C ALA A 276 -25.10 9.32 2.52
N MET A 277 -25.45 8.05 2.72
CA MET A 277 -24.92 7.19 3.78
C MET A 277 -24.47 5.82 3.23
N TRP A 278 -23.42 5.21 3.76
CA TRP A 278 -22.99 3.88 3.32
C TRP A 278 -22.31 3.05 4.41
N THR A 279 -22.31 1.73 4.27
CA THR A 279 -21.45 0.87 5.10
C THR A 279 -19.98 1.04 4.73
N ASP A 280 -19.05 1.12 5.68
CA ASP A 280 -17.65 0.80 5.38
C ASP A 280 -16.87 0.32 6.61
N TRP A 281 -15.61 -0.06 6.47
CA TRP A 281 -14.72 -0.47 7.56
C TRP A 281 -13.94 0.74 8.09
N GLN A 282 -13.81 0.88 9.41
CA GLN A 282 -13.38 2.16 10.02
C GLN A 282 -12.00 2.65 9.56
N GLY A 283 -11.09 1.74 9.21
CA GLY A 283 -9.77 2.07 8.70
C GLY A 283 -9.72 2.61 7.27
N PHE A 284 -10.83 2.62 6.52
CA PHE A 284 -10.84 3.15 5.14
C PHE A 284 -10.61 4.67 5.07
N LEU A 285 -11.08 5.46 6.03
CA LEU A 285 -10.84 6.92 6.02
C LEU A 285 -9.34 7.23 5.95
N ASN A 286 -8.56 6.57 6.82
CA ASN A 286 -7.10 6.72 6.93
C ASN A 286 -6.33 6.27 5.67
N GLY A 287 -7.00 5.69 4.66
CA GLY A 287 -6.39 5.26 3.39
C GLY A 287 -7.08 5.75 2.10
N ARG A 288 -8.30 6.30 2.18
CA ARG A 288 -9.10 6.78 1.03
C ARG A 288 -9.62 8.21 1.16
N GLN A 289 -9.17 8.99 2.14
CA GLN A 289 -9.59 10.39 2.32
C GLN A 289 -9.46 11.23 1.02
N PHE A 290 -8.42 11.00 0.23
CA PHE A 290 -8.23 11.59 -1.09
C PHE A 290 -9.29 11.08 -2.10
N SER A 291 -9.35 9.76 -2.28
CA SER A 291 -10.13 9.11 -3.35
C SER A 291 -11.65 9.30 -3.26
N LEU A 292 -12.18 9.82 -2.14
CA LEU A 292 -13.60 10.15 -1.92
C LEU A 292 -14.12 11.34 -2.76
N GLY A 293 -13.29 11.94 -3.62
CA GLY A 293 -13.78 12.62 -4.84
C GLY A 293 -14.63 13.88 -4.65
N GLY A 294 -14.36 14.65 -3.58
CA GLY A 294 -15.05 15.92 -3.28
C GLY A 294 -16.09 15.83 -2.17
N LEU A 295 -16.29 14.67 -1.55
CA LEU A 295 -17.03 14.53 -0.30
C LEU A 295 -16.21 15.11 0.87
N ALA A 296 -16.31 16.42 1.10
CA ALA A 296 -15.35 17.19 1.90
C ALA A 296 -15.49 17.06 3.44
N ASP A 297 -16.58 16.46 3.95
CA ASP A 297 -16.79 16.25 5.39
C ASP A 297 -17.55 14.91 5.58
N VAL A 298 -16.81 13.80 5.44
CA VAL A 298 -17.34 12.45 5.66
C VAL A 298 -17.14 12.07 7.12
N GLN A 299 -18.21 11.60 7.75
CA GLN A 299 -18.21 11.18 9.16
C GLN A 299 -18.79 9.76 9.30
N MET A 300 -18.73 9.17 10.49
CA MET A 300 -19.23 7.81 10.75
C MET A 300 -19.98 7.69 12.07
N VAL A 301 -20.93 6.76 12.11
CA VAL A 301 -21.71 6.36 13.28
C VAL A 301 -21.82 4.83 13.40
N PRO A 302 -22.10 4.31 14.61
CA PRO A 302 -22.48 2.92 14.82
C PRO A 302 -23.65 2.47 13.94
N PHE A 303 -23.81 1.16 13.75
CA PHE A 303 -25.06 0.63 13.17
C PHE A 303 -26.22 0.90 14.14
N PRO A 304 -27.44 1.15 13.63
CA PRO A 304 -28.60 1.43 14.47
C PRO A 304 -28.94 0.26 15.40
N ALA A 305 -29.52 0.56 16.57
CA ALA A 305 -30.07 -0.44 17.48
C ALA A 305 -31.38 -1.03 16.92
N ILE A 306 -31.66 -2.30 17.24
CA ILE A 306 -32.81 -3.04 16.73
C ILE A 306 -33.62 -3.60 17.90
N GLY A 307 -34.83 -3.10 18.10
CA GLY A 307 -35.63 -3.43 19.28
C GLY A 307 -34.89 -3.07 20.57
N ASP A 308 -34.83 -3.99 21.53
CA ASP A 308 -34.01 -3.86 22.74
C ASP A 308 -32.53 -4.25 22.51
N ASN A 309 -32.13 -4.72 21.31
CA ASN A 309 -30.76 -5.12 21.02
C ASN A 309 -29.91 -3.92 20.55
N THR A 310 -29.00 -3.47 21.42
CA THR A 310 -27.97 -2.47 21.10
C THR A 310 -26.68 -3.07 20.56
N LYS A 311 -26.46 -4.39 20.63
CA LYS A 311 -25.30 -5.06 20.02
C LYS A 311 -25.56 -5.30 18.54
N THR A 312 -25.42 -4.26 17.73
CA THR A 312 -25.67 -4.32 16.27
C THR A 312 -24.47 -3.93 15.41
N THR A 313 -23.48 -3.22 15.96
CA THR A 313 -22.34 -2.72 15.16
C THR A 313 -21.31 -3.84 14.92
N PRO A 314 -21.10 -4.31 13.67
CA PRO A 314 -20.35 -5.54 13.43
C PRO A 314 -18.83 -5.37 13.61
N VAL A 315 -18.25 -6.23 14.46
CA VAL A 315 -16.80 -6.38 14.59
C VAL A 315 -16.29 -7.48 13.65
N SER A 316 -15.12 -7.24 13.07
CA SER A 316 -14.27 -8.26 12.46
C SER A 316 -12.99 -8.36 13.27
N ILE A 317 -12.73 -9.51 13.89
CA ILE A 317 -11.39 -9.81 14.39
C ILE A 317 -10.54 -10.12 13.17
N LEU A 318 -9.59 -9.25 12.87
CA LEU A 318 -8.84 -9.31 11.62
C LEU A 318 -7.73 -10.36 11.74
N LEU A 319 -7.03 -10.38 12.88
CA LEU A 319 -5.94 -11.29 13.18
C LEU A 319 -6.23 -12.08 14.48
N CYS A 320 -6.33 -13.42 14.37
CA CYS A 320 -6.27 -14.35 15.50
C CYS A 320 -4.89 -15.02 15.50
N GLY A 321 -4.11 -14.89 16.58
CA GLY A 321 -2.91 -15.70 16.79
C GLY A 321 -3.30 -17.12 17.21
N ALA A 322 -2.74 -18.14 16.56
CA ALA A 322 -3.17 -19.53 16.74
C ALA A 322 -1.99 -20.50 16.81
N VAL A 323 -2.27 -21.71 17.31
CA VAL A 323 -1.31 -22.78 17.55
C VAL A 323 -1.70 -24.01 16.71
N SER A 324 -0.73 -24.65 16.07
CA SER A 324 -0.96 -25.90 15.33
C SER A 324 -1.40 -27.02 16.27
N ALA A 325 -2.47 -27.74 15.91
CA ALA A 325 -2.88 -28.97 16.61
C ALA A 325 -1.80 -30.07 16.59
N GLY A 326 -0.76 -29.93 15.75
CA GLY A 326 0.41 -30.80 15.70
C GLY A 326 1.60 -30.38 16.57
N THR A 327 1.54 -29.24 17.29
CA THR A 327 2.72 -28.77 18.06
C THR A 327 3.16 -29.75 19.13
N ALA A 328 4.48 -29.90 19.29
CA ALA A 328 5.08 -30.62 20.41
C ALA A 328 5.24 -29.74 21.67
N TYR A 329 5.01 -28.42 21.58
CA TYR A 329 5.41 -27.43 22.57
C TYR A 329 4.31 -26.41 22.91
N PRO A 330 3.08 -26.85 23.27
CA PRO A 330 1.92 -25.96 23.41
C PRO A 330 2.11 -24.82 24.43
N GLN A 331 2.87 -25.04 25.52
CA GLN A 331 3.17 -23.99 26.50
C GLN A 331 4.06 -22.88 25.92
N ALA A 332 5.09 -23.24 25.15
CA ALA A 332 5.98 -22.27 24.53
C ALA A 332 5.29 -21.48 23.41
N ALA A 333 4.43 -22.17 22.65
CA ALA A 333 3.53 -21.57 21.67
C ALA A 333 2.59 -20.54 22.33
N TRP A 334 2.01 -20.88 23.49
CA TRP A 334 1.16 -19.98 24.27
C TRP A 334 1.91 -18.75 24.83
N GLU A 335 3.11 -18.93 25.38
CA GLU A 335 3.97 -17.81 25.81
C GLU A 335 4.23 -16.82 24.66
N TRP A 336 4.53 -17.33 23.46
CA TRP A 336 4.74 -16.49 22.27
C TRP A 336 3.45 -15.79 21.80
N LEU A 337 2.30 -16.46 21.78
CA LEU A 337 1.03 -15.81 21.43
C LEU A 337 0.63 -14.72 22.44
N GLN A 338 0.84 -14.94 23.74
CA GLN A 338 0.61 -13.90 24.74
C GLN A 338 1.53 -12.70 24.53
N PHE A 339 2.82 -12.92 24.27
CA PHE A 339 3.77 -11.86 23.92
C PHE A 339 3.33 -11.07 22.68
N LEU A 340 2.92 -11.75 21.60
CA LEU A 340 2.39 -11.10 20.40
C LEU A 340 1.14 -10.26 20.73
N SER A 341 0.19 -10.79 21.51
CA SER A 341 -1.03 -10.05 21.89
C SER A 341 -0.77 -8.76 22.67
N MET A 342 0.40 -8.62 23.29
CA MET A 342 0.83 -7.43 24.06
C MET A 342 1.72 -6.47 23.26
N ASN A 343 2.50 -6.97 22.29
CA ASN A 343 3.57 -6.19 21.65
C ASN A 343 3.36 -5.95 20.14
N LEU A 344 2.41 -6.64 19.50
CA LEU A 344 2.08 -6.49 18.09
C LEU A 344 1.18 -5.26 17.86
N ASN A 345 1.75 -4.07 18.06
CA ASN A 345 1.10 -2.78 17.86
C ASN A 345 0.97 -2.44 16.37
N ASP A 346 0.03 -3.10 15.70
CA ASP A 346 -0.22 -3.03 14.27
C ASP A 346 -1.17 -1.86 13.91
N ASP A 347 -0.75 -0.61 14.18
CA ASP A 347 -1.52 0.65 14.00
C ASP A 347 -1.80 1.01 12.51
N VAL A 348 -1.62 0.04 11.63
CA VAL A 348 -1.70 0.14 10.17
C VAL A 348 -3.16 0.09 9.75
N TYR A 349 -3.71 1.25 9.37
CA TYR A 349 -5.13 1.49 9.05
C TYR A 349 -6.09 1.37 10.24
N GLY A 350 -5.74 1.96 11.40
CA GLY A 350 -6.70 2.19 12.49
C GLY A 350 -7.28 0.92 13.13
N ARG A 351 -6.52 -0.18 13.10
CA ARG A 351 -6.87 -1.46 13.72
C ARG A 351 -6.79 -1.32 15.24
N ILE A 352 -7.91 -1.42 15.94
CA ILE A 352 -7.95 -1.23 17.39
C ILE A 352 -7.35 -2.47 18.06
N PRO A 353 -6.36 -2.33 18.98
CA PRO A 353 -5.85 -3.46 19.75
C PRO A 353 -6.95 -4.22 20.49
N ALA A 354 -6.92 -5.55 20.47
CA ALA A 354 -7.94 -6.37 21.14
C ALA A 354 -7.84 -6.29 22.68
N ARG A 355 -6.69 -5.87 23.20
CA ARG A 355 -6.44 -5.53 24.61
C ARG A 355 -6.69 -4.06 24.89
N ARG A 356 -7.42 -3.78 25.97
CA ARG A 356 -7.77 -2.43 26.44
C ARG A 356 -6.55 -1.68 26.95
N SER A 357 -5.65 -2.35 27.68
CA SER A 357 -4.41 -1.77 28.19
C SER A 357 -3.49 -1.15 27.13
N LEU A 358 -3.53 -1.63 25.88
CA LEU A 358 -2.76 -1.07 24.75
C LEU A 358 -3.37 0.22 24.17
N THR A 359 -4.61 0.53 24.54
CA THR A 359 -5.31 1.78 24.17
C THR A 359 -5.37 2.79 25.32
N GLU A 360 -5.38 2.32 26.57
CA GLU A 360 -5.42 3.19 27.75
C GLU A 360 -4.15 4.05 27.87
N GLY A 361 -4.33 5.37 27.90
CA GLY A 361 -3.23 6.34 28.00
C GLY A 361 -2.46 6.61 26.71
N ASN A 362 -2.82 5.97 25.59
CA ASN A 362 -2.32 6.34 24.27
C ASN A 362 -3.13 7.52 23.69
N PRO A 363 -2.53 8.70 23.43
CA PRO A 363 -3.26 9.88 22.94
C PRO A 363 -3.98 9.66 21.60
N VAL A 364 -3.46 8.80 20.72
CA VAL A 364 -4.07 8.49 19.42
C VAL A 364 -5.44 7.83 19.66
N TRP A 365 -5.45 6.73 20.42
CA TRP A 365 -6.69 6.01 20.75
C TRP A 365 -7.64 6.84 21.59
N GLN A 366 -7.14 7.58 22.60
CA GLN A 366 -7.97 8.48 23.42
C GLN A 366 -8.79 9.48 22.60
N SER A 367 -8.27 9.96 21.46
CA SER A 367 -9.04 10.86 20.60
C SER A 367 -10.23 10.20 19.87
N GLN A 368 -10.30 8.87 19.84
CA GLN A 368 -11.24 8.08 19.01
C GLN A 368 -12.17 7.15 19.80
N ILE A 369 -11.74 6.64 20.97
CA ILE A 369 -12.43 5.54 21.68
C ILE A 369 -13.09 5.93 23.00
N GLU A 370 -13.19 7.22 23.34
CA GLU A 370 -13.98 7.67 24.51
C GLU A 370 -15.49 7.39 24.31
N PRO A 371 -16.29 7.18 25.38
CA PRO A 371 -17.69 6.74 25.28
C PRO A 371 -18.59 7.56 24.35
N GLU A 372 -18.34 8.86 24.24
CA GLU A 372 -19.04 9.83 23.41
C GLU A 372 -18.58 9.88 21.93
N MET A 373 -17.56 9.10 21.54
CA MET A 373 -17.05 9.03 20.17
C MET A 373 -17.60 7.80 19.43
N PRO A 374 -17.79 7.85 18.09
CA PRO A 374 -18.41 6.75 17.34
C PRO A 374 -17.77 5.37 17.55
N LEU A 375 -16.43 5.27 17.51
CA LEU A 375 -15.73 4.01 17.76
C LEU A 375 -15.76 3.61 19.23
N GLY A 376 -15.71 4.57 20.15
CA GLY A 376 -15.85 4.32 21.58
C GLY A 376 -17.25 3.83 21.98
N TYR A 377 -18.30 4.29 21.31
CA TYR A 377 -19.63 3.72 21.46
C TYR A 377 -19.69 2.32 20.85
N ALA A 378 -19.21 2.15 19.62
CA ALA A 378 -19.20 0.88 18.90
C ALA A 378 -18.46 -0.24 19.67
N LEU A 379 -17.30 0.05 20.26
CA LEU A 379 -16.54 -0.89 21.11
C LEU A 379 -17.32 -1.43 22.31
N ARG A 380 -18.29 -0.66 22.84
CA ARG A 380 -19.15 -1.06 23.96
C ARG A 380 -20.48 -1.69 23.52
N HIS A 381 -20.86 -1.49 22.26
CA HIS A 381 -22.09 -1.98 21.64
C HIS A 381 -21.79 -2.90 20.44
N ALA A 382 -20.67 -3.59 20.53
CA ALA A 382 -20.13 -4.44 19.48
C ALA A 382 -20.91 -5.75 19.33
N TYR A 383 -21.24 -6.09 18.08
CA TYR A 383 -21.66 -7.42 17.68
C TYR A 383 -20.46 -8.21 17.17
N TYR A 384 -20.14 -9.33 17.83
CA TYR A 384 -19.06 -10.23 17.42
C TYR A 384 -19.67 -11.43 16.68
N PRO A 385 -19.53 -11.52 15.35
CA PRO A 385 -20.10 -12.60 14.56
C PRO A 385 -19.38 -13.92 14.82
N PRO A 386 -20.09 -15.04 15.08
CA PRO A 386 -19.46 -16.32 15.31
C PRO A 386 -18.61 -16.79 14.11
N ILE A 387 -17.41 -17.32 14.39
CA ILE A 387 -16.43 -17.76 13.37
C ILE A 387 -16.79 -19.08 12.65
N TRP A 388 -17.99 -19.59 12.89
CA TRP A 388 -18.62 -20.73 12.23
C TRP A 388 -19.89 -20.35 11.45
N PHE A 389 -20.30 -19.08 11.47
CA PHE A 389 -21.50 -18.58 10.79
C PHE A 389 -21.22 -18.28 9.30
N ASP A 390 -21.90 -18.99 8.40
CA ASP A 390 -21.76 -18.77 6.94
C ASP A 390 -22.49 -17.50 6.48
N LYS A 391 -21.73 -16.40 6.53
CA LYS A 391 -22.12 -15.08 6.01
C LYS A 391 -22.45 -15.12 4.51
N THR A 392 -21.76 -15.95 3.72
CA THR A 392 -21.91 -15.98 2.25
C THR A 392 -23.24 -16.58 1.82
N ALA A 393 -23.72 -17.61 2.52
CA ALA A 393 -25.06 -18.16 2.31
C ALA A 393 -26.14 -17.09 2.57
N VAL A 394 -26.04 -16.38 3.70
CA VAL A 394 -26.96 -15.29 4.08
C VAL A 394 -26.92 -14.16 3.06
N ASP A 395 -25.73 -13.68 2.68
CA ASP A 395 -25.54 -12.64 1.67
C ASP A 395 -26.22 -12.97 0.34
N THR A 396 -26.12 -14.23 -0.08
CA THR A 396 -26.73 -14.74 -1.31
C THR A 396 -28.25 -14.69 -1.21
N LEU A 397 -28.84 -15.27 -0.16
CA LEU A 397 -30.29 -15.28 0.07
C LEU A 397 -30.88 -13.86 0.14
N ILE A 398 -30.24 -12.94 0.87
CA ILE A 398 -30.67 -11.53 0.95
C ILE A 398 -30.61 -10.87 -0.43
N THR A 399 -29.50 -11.03 -1.16
CA THR A 399 -29.30 -10.39 -2.48
C THR A 399 -30.30 -10.90 -3.52
N GLN A 400 -30.57 -12.21 -3.55
CA GLN A 400 -31.58 -12.80 -4.43
C GLN A 400 -33.00 -12.32 -4.10
N THR A 401 -33.28 -12.00 -2.84
CA THR A 401 -34.60 -11.47 -2.42
C THR A 401 -34.77 -10.01 -2.83
N ILE A 402 -33.73 -9.19 -2.73
CA ILE A 402 -33.73 -7.80 -3.26
C ILE A 402 -33.92 -7.80 -4.79
N ALA A 403 -33.35 -8.79 -5.49
CA ALA A 403 -33.55 -8.99 -6.92
C ALA A 403 -34.92 -9.58 -7.30
N GLY A 404 -35.75 -9.98 -6.32
CA GLY A 404 -37.05 -10.60 -6.55
C GLY A 404 -37.01 -12.05 -7.06
N GLU A 405 -35.86 -12.74 -6.92
CA GLU A 405 -35.69 -14.15 -7.28
C GLU A 405 -36.25 -15.11 -6.21
N LEU A 406 -36.19 -14.68 -4.93
CA LEU A 406 -36.73 -15.38 -3.76
C LEU A 406 -37.77 -14.52 -3.05
N THR A 407 -38.69 -15.15 -2.33
CA THR A 407 -39.55 -14.46 -1.35
C THR A 407 -38.95 -14.53 0.05
N VAL A 408 -39.38 -13.63 0.94
CA VAL A 408 -38.98 -13.66 2.37
C VAL A 408 -39.30 -15.01 3.02
N ALA A 409 -40.39 -15.68 2.63
CA ALA A 409 -40.74 -17.00 3.14
C ALA A 409 -39.78 -18.11 2.67
N ASP A 410 -39.21 -17.98 1.46
CA ASP A 410 -38.17 -18.90 0.96
C ASP A 410 -36.87 -18.69 1.75
N VAL A 411 -36.47 -17.44 1.98
CA VAL A 411 -35.29 -17.11 2.82
C VAL A 411 -35.41 -17.67 4.23
N LEU A 412 -36.56 -17.47 4.90
CA LEU A 412 -36.82 -18.03 6.22
C LEU A 412 -36.71 -19.57 6.23
N THR A 413 -37.22 -20.22 5.18
CA THR A 413 -37.15 -21.68 5.03
C THR A 413 -35.71 -22.16 4.83
N GLU A 414 -34.92 -21.51 3.96
CA GLU A 414 -33.52 -21.88 3.73
C GLU A 414 -32.63 -21.58 4.96
N LEU A 415 -32.92 -20.52 5.72
CA LEU A 415 -32.24 -20.24 7.00
C LEU A 415 -32.57 -21.29 8.08
N GLU A 416 -33.81 -21.78 8.16
CA GLU A 416 -34.16 -22.91 9.02
C GLU A 416 -33.47 -24.22 8.60
N ILE A 417 -33.28 -24.44 7.30
CA ILE A 417 -32.58 -25.62 6.75
C ILE A 417 -31.06 -25.52 6.95
N ALA A 418 -30.48 -24.32 6.86
CA ALA A 418 -29.05 -24.05 7.02
C ALA A 418 -28.57 -24.01 8.49
N ALA A 419 -29.49 -24.06 9.46
CA ALA A 419 -29.16 -24.07 10.89
C ALA A 419 -28.16 -25.21 11.22
N PRO A 420 -26.96 -24.90 11.72
CA PRO A 420 -25.88 -25.88 11.79
C PRO A 420 -26.14 -26.93 12.86
N VAL A 421 -26.33 -28.18 12.44
CA VAL A 421 -26.18 -29.33 13.34
C VAL A 421 -24.73 -29.38 13.80
N ILE A 422 -24.46 -28.90 15.02
CA ILE A 422 -23.13 -28.94 15.63
C ILE A 422 -22.76 -30.39 15.92
N ALA A 423 -22.19 -31.05 14.91
CA ALA A 423 -21.39 -32.23 15.12
C ALA A 423 -20.16 -31.81 15.93
N SER A 424 -20.10 -32.23 17.20
CA SER A 424 -18.95 -31.97 18.06
C SER A 424 -17.66 -32.30 17.30
N PRO A 425 -16.67 -31.39 17.24
CA PRO A 425 -15.48 -31.60 16.43
C PRO A 425 -14.83 -32.92 16.84
N PRO A 426 -14.52 -33.82 15.89
CA PRO A 426 -13.90 -35.09 16.22
C PRO A 426 -12.57 -34.81 16.92
N GLN A 427 -12.39 -35.30 18.15
CA GLN A 427 -11.16 -35.08 18.92
C GLN A 427 -9.95 -35.37 18.04
N ALA A 428 -9.15 -34.34 17.78
CA ALA A 428 -8.09 -34.40 16.79
C ALA A 428 -7.06 -35.44 17.19
N THR A 429 -7.10 -36.62 16.55
CA THR A 429 -5.96 -37.54 16.56
C THR A 429 -4.84 -36.86 15.80
N ALA A 430 -3.92 -36.22 16.54
CA ALA A 430 -2.85 -35.40 16.01
C ALA A 430 -2.21 -36.04 14.76
N LEU A 431 -2.23 -35.30 13.65
CA LEU A 431 -1.51 -35.71 12.45
C LEU A 431 -0.02 -35.76 12.81
N PRO A 432 0.68 -36.89 12.57
CA PRO A 432 2.10 -37.02 12.85
C PRO A 432 2.94 -36.34 11.74
N VAL A 433 2.63 -35.07 11.47
CA VAL A 433 3.51 -34.16 10.74
C VAL A 433 4.60 -33.78 11.72
N ALA A 434 5.77 -34.40 11.58
CA ALA A 434 6.96 -33.86 12.23
C ALA A 434 7.24 -32.49 11.59
N THR A 435 7.10 -31.41 12.36
CA THR A 435 7.71 -30.12 12.00
C THR A 435 9.16 -30.38 11.63
N ALA A 436 9.57 -29.95 10.44
CA ALA A 436 10.88 -30.30 9.92
C ALA A 436 11.95 -29.75 10.86
N ALA A 437 12.74 -30.64 11.46
CA ALA A 437 13.90 -30.22 12.26
C ALA A 437 14.75 -29.29 11.38
N PRO A 438 15.04 -28.04 11.84
CA PRO A 438 15.65 -27.03 10.97
C PRO A 438 16.89 -27.59 10.26
N PRO A 439 17.00 -27.41 8.94
CA PRO A 439 18.05 -28.08 8.17
C PRO A 439 19.43 -27.71 8.72
N LEU A 440 20.20 -28.74 9.09
CA LEU A 440 21.62 -28.57 9.39
C LEU A 440 22.27 -27.98 8.14
N ALA A 441 22.79 -26.76 8.26
CA ALA A 441 23.11 -25.89 7.13
C ALA A 441 23.91 -26.60 6.02
N GLN A 442 23.22 -26.90 4.92
CA GLN A 442 23.79 -26.72 3.59
C GLN A 442 23.54 -25.26 3.20
N GLU A 443 24.56 -24.57 2.73
CA GLU A 443 24.56 -23.11 2.56
C GLU A 443 23.85 -22.67 1.27
N THR A 444 22.60 -23.10 1.08
CA THR A 444 21.72 -22.50 0.06
C THR A 444 21.47 -21.04 0.45
N ALA A 445 21.94 -20.11 -0.39
CA ALA A 445 21.91 -18.69 -0.10
C ALA A 445 20.51 -18.12 -0.37
N VAL A 446 19.69 -18.00 0.68
CA VAL A 446 18.42 -17.26 0.59
C VAL A 446 18.73 -15.76 0.50
N ILE A 447 18.28 -15.11 -0.58
CA ILE A 447 18.39 -13.66 -0.77
C ILE A 447 17.00 -13.04 -0.78
N ARG A 448 16.84 -11.91 -0.08
CA ARG A 448 15.58 -11.15 -0.06
C ARG A 448 15.69 -10.01 -1.05
N TYR A 449 14.83 -10.04 -2.07
CA TYR A 449 14.81 -9.08 -3.17
C TYR A 449 13.61 -8.12 -3.05
N PHE A 450 13.90 -6.82 -3.00
CA PHE A 450 12.87 -5.78 -3.05
C PHE A 450 12.53 -5.37 -4.48
N VAL A 451 11.23 -5.29 -4.75
CA VAL A 451 10.63 -4.95 -6.04
C VAL A 451 10.15 -3.49 -6.03
N ASP A 452 10.86 -2.61 -6.73
CA ASP A 452 10.35 -1.28 -7.07
C ASP A 452 9.31 -1.39 -8.20
N PHE A 453 8.09 -0.91 -7.93
CA PHE A 453 6.98 -0.94 -8.89
C PHE A 453 7.31 -0.19 -10.20
N ARG A 454 8.19 0.82 -10.16
CA ARG A 454 8.65 1.55 -11.36
C ARG A 454 9.49 0.64 -12.24
N THR A 455 10.29 -0.24 -11.65
CA THR A 455 11.14 -1.18 -12.41
C THR A 455 10.29 -2.27 -13.07
N HIS A 456 9.35 -2.86 -12.33
CA HIS A 456 8.71 -4.13 -12.71
C HIS A 456 7.22 -4.01 -13.08
N GLY A 457 6.55 -2.91 -12.74
CA GLY A 457 5.11 -2.71 -12.90
C GLY A 457 4.26 -3.46 -11.87
N ASP A 458 4.54 -4.76 -11.69
CA ASP A 458 3.81 -5.69 -10.82
C ASP A 458 4.78 -6.66 -10.15
N ILE A 459 4.49 -7.06 -8.90
CA ILE A 459 5.22 -8.08 -8.17
C ILE A 459 5.05 -9.47 -8.80
N ALA A 460 3.87 -9.84 -9.29
CA ALA A 460 3.64 -11.21 -9.76
C ALA A 460 4.52 -11.54 -10.98
N ARG A 461 4.83 -10.54 -11.83
CA ARG A 461 5.85 -10.63 -12.88
C ARG A 461 7.23 -11.07 -12.35
N VAL A 462 7.68 -10.52 -11.23
CA VAL A 462 8.98 -10.87 -10.61
C VAL A 462 8.90 -12.18 -9.83
N GLN A 463 7.79 -12.45 -9.14
CA GLN A 463 7.58 -13.72 -8.44
C GLN A 463 7.66 -14.91 -9.40
N ASN A 464 6.97 -14.84 -10.55
CA ASN A 464 7.05 -15.87 -11.59
C ASN A 464 8.50 -16.10 -12.10
N LEU A 465 9.34 -15.07 -12.12
CA LEU A 465 10.75 -15.19 -12.50
C LEU A 465 11.61 -15.75 -11.37
N ALA A 466 11.32 -15.41 -10.11
CA ALA A 466 11.95 -15.99 -8.94
C ALA A 466 11.63 -17.49 -8.82
N ASP A 467 10.37 -17.88 -9.03
CA ASP A 467 9.95 -19.29 -9.01
C ASP A 467 10.67 -20.12 -10.09
N GLN A 468 10.82 -19.56 -11.30
CA GLN A 468 11.59 -20.18 -12.38
C GLN A 468 13.09 -20.31 -12.03
N PHE A 469 13.69 -19.27 -11.46
CA PHE A 469 15.08 -19.25 -11.03
C PHE A 469 15.34 -20.25 -9.88
N ASN A 470 14.46 -20.27 -8.88
CA ASN A 470 14.48 -21.15 -7.71
C ASN A 470 14.26 -22.63 -8.10
N ALA A 471 13.47 -22.90 -9.15
CA ALA A 471 13.27 -24.24 -9.71
C ALA A 471 14.40 -24.69 -10.65
N SER A 472 15.32 -23.79 -11.04
CA SER A 472 16.41 -24.09 -11.97
C SER A 472 17.72 -24.52 -11.30
N GLN A 473 17.91 -24.19 -10.00
CA GLN A 473 19.12 -24.48 -9.23
C GLN A 473 18.90 -24.42 -7.71
N ASP A 474 19.73 -25.12 -6.93
CA ASP A 474 19.62 -25.28 -5.47
C ASP A 474 20.61 -24.41 -4.65
N GLU A 475 21.44 -23.58 -5.31
CA GLU A 475 22.55 -22.85 -4.70
C GLU A 475 22.11 -21.50 -4.12
N VAL A 476 21.16 -20.83 -4.78
CA VAL A 476 20.54 -19.57 -4.39
C VAL A 476 19.02 -19.74 -4.37
N GLN A 477 18.34 -19.12 -3.41
CA GLN A 477 16.87 -19.05 -3.39
C GLN A 477 16.44 -17.60 -3.19
N VAL A 478 15.52 -17.14 -4.03
CA VAL A 478 15.05 -15.75 -4.06
C VAL A 478 13.71 -15.66 -3.36
N ALA A 479 13.68 -14.93 -2.25
CA ALA A 479 12.44 -14.50 -1.61
C ALA A 479 12.12 -13.08 -2.10
N ILE A 480 10.96 -12.89 -2.73
CA ILE A 480 10.48 -11.58 -3.16
C ILE A 480 9.78 -10.89 -1.97
N SER A 481 9.96 -9.58 -1.85
CA SER A 481 9.16 -8.72 -0.99
C SER A 481 8.78 -7.43 -1.71
N SER A 482 7.52 -7.03 -1.57
CA SER A 482 7.05 -5.70 -1.95
C SER A 482 6.19 -5.10 -0.85
N ASN A 483 6.82 -4.55 0.19
CA ASN A 483 6.14 -3.59 1.05
C ASN A 483 6.02 -2.25 0.27
N VAL A 484 5.04 -2.20 -0.63
CA VAL A 484 4.82 -1.07 -1.55
C VAL A 484 4.53 0.22 -0.78
N GLN A 485 3.82 0.11 0.36
CA GLN A 485 3.47 1.25 1.21
C GLN A 485 4.70 1.83 1.93
N ALA A 486 5.64 1.00 2.35
CA ALA A 486 6.94 1.46 2.86
C ALA A 486 7.75 2.25 1.81
N ALA A 487 7.68 1.86 0.53
CA ALA A 487 8.49 2.45 -0.54
C ALA A 487 8.15 3.91 -0.88
N VAL A 488 6.98 4.42 -0.46
CA VAL A 488 6.55 5.81 -0.68
C VAL A 488 7.18 6.76 0.35
N SER A 489 7.52 6.27 1.54
CA SER A 489 8.01 7.06 2.68
C SER A 489 9.50 6.87 2.98
N PHE A 490 10.24 6.10 2.18
CA PHE A 490 11.61 5.68 2.48
C PHE A 490 12.61 5.86 1.33
N GLY A 491 13.82 6.34 1.66
CA GLY A 491 14.95 6.43 0.73
C GLY A 491 15.75 5.13 0.57
N LEU A 492 16.72 5.12 -0.35
CA LEU A 492 17.53 3.95 -0.70
C LEU A 492 18.28 3.34 0.50
N GLU A 493 18.72 4.13 1.48
CA GLU A 493 19.31 3.60 2.73
C GLU A 493 18.38 2.61 3.46
N ALA A 494 17.09 2.91 3.56
CA ALA A 494 16.12 2.05 4.24
C ALA A 494 15.91 0.73 3.48
N VAL A 495 15.88 0.79 2.14
CA VAL A 495 15.82 -0.41 1.29
C VAL A 495 17.10 -1.23 1.43
N ALA A 496 18.27 -0.60 1.36
CA ALA A 496 19.57 -1.27 1.49
C ALA A 496 19.83 -1.85 2.89
N THR A 497 19.24 -1.29 3.94
CA THR A 497 19.35 -1.81 5.31
C THR A 497 18.41 -2.99 5.59
N GLN A 498 17.33 -3.13 4.83
CA GLN A 498 16.36 -4.23 4.95
C GLN A 498 16.68 -5.40 4.00
N TYR A 499 16.91 -5.09 2.72
CA TYR A 499 16.98 -6.06 1.62
C TYR A 499 18.42 -6.30 1.15
N ASP A 500 18.63 -7.47 0.53
CA ASP A 500 19.97 -8.01 0.27
C ASP A 500 20.42 -7.61 -1.14
N CYS A 501 19.49 -7.63 -2.09
CA CYS A 501 19.54 -6.91 -3.36
C CYS A 501 18.17 -6.33 -3.69
N PHE A 502 18.11 -5.33 -4.56
CA PHE A 502 16.86 -4.58 -4.81
C PHE A 502 16.90 -3.85 -6.15
N SER A 503 15.73 -3.50 -6.69
CA SER A 503 15.60 -2.47 -7.71
C SER A 503 15.28 -1.10 -7.11
N TRP A 504 15.80 -0.02 -7.70
CA TRP A 504 15.54 1.37 -7.29
C TRP A 504 15.83 2.37 -8.42
N GLY A 505 15.47 3.65 -8.22
CA GLY A 505 15.90 4.76 -9.08
C GLY A 505 17.40 5.11 -8.99
N PRO A 506 17.85 6.22 -9.61
CA PRO A 506 19.26 6.64 -9.64
C PRO A 506 19.88 6.91 -8.26
N LEU A 507 21.21 6.99 -8.22
CA LEU A 507 21.96 7.36 -7.00
C LEU A 507 21.83 8.86 -6.68
N SER A 508 21.45 9.19 -5.45
CA SER A 508 21.77 10.48 -4.84
C SER A 508 23.22 10.53 -4.36
N SER A 509 23.68 11.71 -3.93
CA SER A 509 25.06 11.91 -3.47
C SER A 509 25.41 11.15 -2.18
N SER A 510 24.41 10.80 -1.36
CA SER A 510 24.53 10.04 -0.11
C SER A 510 24.47 8.51 -0.28
N ASP A 511 23.82 7.99 -1.32
CA ASP A 511 23.43 6.57 -1.35
C ASP A 511 24.59 5.57 -1.41
N ALA A 512 25.72 5.97 -2.01
CA ALA A 512 26.90 5.12 -2.20
C ALA A 512 27.54 4.62 -0.89
N THR A 513 27.18 5.18 0.28
CA THR A 513 27.59 4.60 1.57
C THR A 513 26.87 3.30 1.91
N HIS A 514 25.73 2.98 1.29
CA HIS A 514 24.83 1.88 1.68
C HIS A 514 24.78 0.72 0.67
N VAL A 515 25.22 0.94 -0.57
CA VAL A 515 25.29 -0.06 -1.65
C VAL A 515 26.70 -0.59 -1.91
N TYR A 516 26.78 -1.81 -2.44
CA TYR A 516 28.02 -2.49 -2.79
C TYR A 516 28.61 -1.94 -4.10
N ALA A 517 29.91 -1.65 -4.14
CA ALA A 517 30.58 -1.21 -5.35
C ALA A 517 30.76 -2.39 -6.32
N LEU A 518 30.06 -2.38 -7.46
CA LEU A 518 29.95 -3.53 -8.37
C LEU A 518 31.21 -3.79 -9.22
N THR A 519 32.22 -2.92 -9.16
CA THR A 519 33.48 -3.03 -9.91
C THR A 519 34.17 -4.41 -9.84
N PRO A 520 34.23 -5.13 -8.70
CA PRO A 520 34.78 -6.49 -8.66
C PRO A 520 33.95 -7.50 -9.46
N LEU A 521 32.63 -7.37 -9.43
CA LEU A 521 31.69 -8.31 -10.05
C LEU A 521 31.62 -8.08 -11.57
N LEU A 522 31.57 -6.82 -12.00
CA LEU A 522 31.63 -6.42 -13.41
C LEU A 522 32.94 -6.85 -14.11
N SER A 523 33.99 -7.19 -13.36
CA SER A 523 35.25 -7.74 -13.90
C SER A 523 35.17 -9.21 -14.32
N THR A 524 34.05 -9.89 -14.09
CA THR A 524 33.85 -11.33 -14.39
C THR A 524 33.14 -11.61 -15.72
N GLU A 525 32.98 -10.58 -16.58
CA GLU A 525 32.32 -10.63 -17.90
C GLU A 525 30.84 -11.10 -17.93
N SER A 526 30.19 -11.36 -16.77
CA SER A 526 28.79 -11.81 -16.71
C SER A 526 27.77 -10.82 -17.27
N ILE A 527 28.04 -9.51 -17.18
CA ILE A 527 27.16 -8.45 -17.69
C ILE A 527 28.01 -7.46 -18.50
N PRO A 528 27.87 -7.42 -19.85
CA PRO A 528 28.70 -6.58 -20.71
C PRO A 528 28.33 -5.10 -20.60
N THR A 529 29.21 -4.30 -19.99
CA THR A 529 28.98 -2.88 -19.69
C THR A 529 28.82 -1.96 -20.91
N ASN A 530 29.14 -2.46 -22.11
CA ASN A 530 28.95 -1.77 -23.39
C ASN A 530 27.55 -1.98 -24.02
N GLU A 531 26.66 -2.76 -23.39
CA GLU A 531 25.25 -2.85 -23.80
C GLU A 531 24.37 -1.72 -23.22
N PHE A 532 24.88 -0.96 -22.24
CA PHE A 532 24.18 0.16 -21.63
C PHE A 532 24.58 1.49 -22.26
N ASN A 533 23.63 2.40 -22.43
CA ASN A 533 23.89 3.78 -22.82
C ASN A 533 24.76 4.50 -21.75
N ASP A 534 25.75 5.28 -22.17
CA ASP A 534 26.66 5.99 -21.25
C ASP A 534 25.94 6.93 -20.26
N HIS A 535 24.92 7.67 -20.71
CA HIS A 535 24.13 8.56 -19.84
C HIS A 535 23.41 7.73 -18.76
N LEU A 536 22.73 6.65 -19.15
CA LEU A 536 22.05 5.76 -18.22
C LEU A 536 23.02 5.11 -17.23
N ARG A 537 24.13 4.52 -17.71
CA ARG A 537 25.12 3.89 -16.82
C ARG A 537 25.67 4.86 -15.79
N ASN A 538 25.90 6.12 -16.17
CA ASN A 538 26.43 7.14 -15.27
C ASN A 538 25.44 7.54 -14.15
N GLN A 539 24.12 7.39 -14.32
CA GLN A 539 23.13 7.62 -13.25
C GLN A 539 23.24 6.60 -12.08
N PHE A 540 23.88 5.46 -12.32
CA PHE A 540 24.08 4.37 -11.34
C PHE A 540 25.55 4.24 -10.90
N ALA A 541 26.34 5.30 -11.11
CA ALA A 541 27.75 5.41 -10.74
C ALA A 541 28.06 6.73 -10.02
N GLN A 542 28.98 6.70 -9.06
CA GLN A 542 29.46 7.89 -8.37
C GLN A 542 30.99 7.92 -8.38
N ASN A 543 31.59 9.06 -8.69
CA ASN A 543 33.05 9.23 -8.78
C ASN A 543 33.76 8.20 -9.71
N GLY A 544 33.06 7.70 -10.73
CA GLY A 544 33.56 6.66 -11.64
C GLY A 544 33.48 5.22 -11.11
N ILE A 545 32.86 5.00 -9.93
CA ILE A 545 32.59 3.68 -9.37
C ILE A 545 31.13 3.33 -9.63
N GLN A 546 30.87 2.16 -10.22
CA GLN A 546 29.52 1.65 -10.45
C GLN A 546 28.96 1.01 -9.17
N PHE A 547 27.73 1.35 -8.77
CA PHE A 547 27.05 0.74 -7.61
C PHE A 547 25.71 0.09 -7.97
N GLY A 548 25.08 0.50 -9.07
CA GLY A 548 23.91 -0.15 -9.65
C GLY A 548 24.10 -0.47 -11.14
N ILE A 549 23.31 -1.40 -11.67
CA ILE A 549 23.22 -1.69 -13.11
C ILE A 549 21.90 -1.15 -13.63
N PRO A 550 21.85 -0.36 -14.71
CA PRO A 550 20.59 0.05 -15.34
C PRO A 550 19.72 -1.17 -15.69
N ALA A 551 18.47 -1.17 -15.24
CA ALA A 551 17.48 -2.22 -15.48
C ALA A 551 16.53 -1.82 -16.62
N ASN A 552 15.92 -0.63 -16.51
CA ASN A 552 15.07 -0.06 -17.55
C ASN A 552 15.21 1.47 -17.68
N SER A 553 14.65 1.98 -18.76
CA SER A 553 14.25 3.37 -18.88
C SER A 553 12.80 3.44 -19.36
N ILE A 554 12.03 4.26 -18.68
CA ILE A 554 10.58 4.36 -18.80
C ILE A 554 10.28 5.76 -19.36
N PRO A 555 10.22 5.91 -20.69
CA PRO A 555 9.89 7.19 -21.28
C PRO A 555 8.42 7.55 -21.04
N THR A 556 8.16 8.84 -21.04
CA THR A 556 6.82 9.40 -21.11
C THR A 556 6.31 9.29 -22.54
N ILE A 557 5.03 8.96 -22.69
CA ILE A 557 4.31 8.74 -23.94
C ILE A 557 2.97 9.47 -23.89
N ILE A 558 2.30 9.58 -25.03
CA ILE A 558 0.91 10.06 -25.06
C ILE A 558 -0.01 8.86 -25.17
N ALA A 559 -1.00 8.76 -24.28
CA ALA A 559 -2.14 7.87 -24.40
C ALA A 559 -3.38 8.67 -24.84
N LEU A 560 -4.27 8.01 -25.57
CA LEU A 560 -5.55 8.59 -25.99
C LEU A 560 -6.68 7.57 -25.97
N ASN A 561 -7.90 8.06 -25.74
CA ASN A 561 -9.12 7.28 -25.85
C ASN A 561 -9.47 7.05 -27.33
N LYS A 562 -9.50 5.77 -27.75
CA LYS A 562 -9.79 5.38 -29.13
C LYS A 562 -11.16 5.84 -29.62
N ASP A 563 -12.17 5.85 -28.75
CA ASP A 563 -13.55 6.20 -29.12
C ASP A 563 -13.62 7.62 -29.71
N TYR A 564 -12.88 8.58 -29.13
CA TYR A 564 -12.79 9.94 -29.65
C TYR A 564 -11.95 10.03 -30.93
N TRP A 565 -10.91 9.21 -31.07
CA TRP A 565 -10.10 9.18 -32.29
C TRP A 565 -10.88 8.67 -33.51
N GLU A 566 -11.68 7.60 -33.33
CA GLU A 566 -12.55 7.07 -34.38
C GLU A 566 -13.70 8.04 -34.69
N ALA A 567 -14.18 8.80 -33.70
CA ALA A 567 -15.22 9.82 -33.89
C ALA A 567 -14.75 11.03 -34.74
N ILE A 568 -13.50 11.51 -34.57
CA ILE A 568 -12.94 12.56 -35.44
C ILE A 568 -12.53 12.05 -36.83
N GLY A 569 -12.37 10.73 -37.00
CA GLY A 569 -12.07 10.09 -38.28
C GLY A 569 -10.68 10.43 -38.85
N ALA A 570 -9.72 10.78 -38.00
CA ALA A 570 -8.37 11.17 -38.40
C ALA A 570 -7.44 9.95 -38.60
N ASP A 571 -6.54 10.03 -39.57
CA ASP A 571 -5.40 9.11 -39.66
C ASP A 571 -4.47 9.32 -38.45
N LEU A 572 -4.03 8.23 -37.82
CA LEU A 572 -3.11 8.28 -36.68
C LEU A 572 -1.80 9.01 -37.06
N PRO A 573 -1.29 9.94 -36.22
CA PRO A 573 -0.10 10.71 -36.54
C PRO A 573 1.13 9.82 -36.73
N ALA A 574 1.98 10.24 -37.66
CA ALA A 574 3.29 9.62 -37.86
C ALA A 574 4.19 9.85 -36.63
N ALA A 575 5.23 9.01 -36.48
CA ALA A 575 6.09 9.07 -35.30
C ALA A 575 6.78 10.44 -35.12
N ASP A 576 6.92 11.22 -36.18
CA ASP A 576 7.54 12.55 -36.26
C ASP A 576 6.60 13.75 -36.00
N TRP A 577 5.36 13.51 -35.60
CA TRP A 577 4.39 14.53 -35.19
C TRP A 577 4.86 15.49 -34.07
N THR A 578 4.17 16.63 -33.99
CA THR A 578 4.54 17.83 -33.24
C THR A 578 3.53 18.23 -32.16
N VAL A 579 3.94 19.12 -31.25
CA VAL A 579 3.06 19.74 -30.24
C VAL A 579 1.86 20.48 -30.88
N ALA A 580 2.06 21.13 -32.02
CA ALA A 580 0.98 21.81 -32.73
C ALA A 580 -0.11 20.84 -33.22
N GLU A 581 0.29 19.64 -33.66
CA GLU A 581 -0.65 18.58 -34.04
C GLU A 581 -1.36 18.01 -32.80
N LEU A 582 -0.65 17.78 -31.69
CA LEU A 582 -1.26 17.39 -30.41
C LEU A 582 -2.36 18.37 -29.97
N LEU A 583 -2.08 19.68 -29.98
CA LEU A 583 -3.06 20.70 -29.63
C LEU A 583 -4.23 20.76 -30.63
N THR A 584 -3.97 20.55 -31.93
CA THR A 584 -5.02 20.47 -32.96
C THR A 584 -5.97 19.30 -32.71
N PHE A 585 -5.46 18.12 -32.33
CA PHE A 585 -6.29 16.97 -31.98
C PHE A 585 -7.04 17.16 -30.66
N ALA A 586 -6.44 17.87 -29.70
CA ALA A 586 -7.08 18.20 -28.43
C ALA A 586 -8.27 19.15 -28.63
N GLU A 587 -8.08 20.23 -29.40
CA GLU A 587 -9.15 21.20 -29.73
C GLU A 587 -10.28 20.55 -30.55
N ALA A 588 -9.96 19.59 -31.42
CA ALA A 588 -10.95 18.86 -32.22
C ALA A 588 -11.90 17.94 -31.43
N VAL A 589 -11.56 17.59 -30.18
CA VAL A 589 -12.39 16.73 -29.30
C VAL A 589 -13.01 17.52 -28.13
N ALA A 590 -12.36 18.60 -27.70
CA ALA A 590 -12.77 19.41 -26.56
C ALA A 590 -14.19 19.99 -26.67
N GLY A 591 -14.86 20.15 -25.52
CA GLY A 591 -16.20 20.75 -25.41
C GLY A 591 -17.25 19.79 -24.86
N GLU A 592 -18.51 19.99 -25.24
CA GLU A 592 -19.63 19.15 -24.78
C GLU A 592 -19.85 17.94 -25.71
N GLN A 593 -19.63 16.74 -25.18
CA GLN A 593 -19.89 15.46 -25.87
C GLN A 593 -20.94 14.68 -25.06
N ASP A 594 -22.04 14.26 -25.68
CA ASP A 594 -23.17 13.56 -25.03
C ASP A 594 -23.65 14.23 -23.71
N GLY A 595 -23.78 15.55 -23.68
CA GLY A 595 -24.21 16.29 -22.48
C GLY A 595 -23.18 16.33 -21.34
N ARG A 596 -21.90 16.05 -21.63
CA ARG A 596 -20.80 16.01 -20.64
C ARG A 596 -19.62 16.84 -21.16
N PRO A 597 -18.92 17.59 -20.29
CA PRO A 597 -17.66 18.24 -20.66
C PRO A 597 -16.56 17.20 -20.89
N VAL A 598 -15.85 17.33 -22.01
CA VAL A 598 -14.66 16.56 -22.37
C VAL A 598 -13.51 17.53 -22.61
N TYR A 599 -12.36 17.23 -22.00
CA TYR A 599 -11.12 17.98 -22.16
C TYR A 599 -10.22 17.30 -23.19
N GLY A 600 -9.60 18.09 -24.05
CA GLY A 600 -8.79 17.60 -25.16
C GLY A 600 -7.50 16.90 -24.70
N PHE A 601 -6.77 17.50 -23.76
CA PHE A 601 -5.49 17.00 -23.29
C PHE A 601 -5.18 17.32 -21.81
N THR A 602 -4.43 16.47 -21.12
CA THR A 602 -3.77 16.84 -19.85
C THR A 602 -2.42 16.13 -19.68
N THR A 603 -1.64 16.54 -18.69
CA THR A 603 -0.42 15.81 -18.28
C THR A 603 -0.68 15.10 -16.96
N LEU A 604 -0.39 13.79 -16.87
CA LEU A 604 -0.45 13.09 -15.59
C LEU A 604 0.85 13.29 -14.80
N GLN A 605 1.99 12.98 -15.44
CA GLN A 605 3.31 12.99 -14.81
C GLN A 605 4.20 14.12 -15.34
N GLY A 606 5.12 14.57 -14.48
CA GLY A 606 6.19 15.52 -14.80
C GLY A 606 5.75 16.98 -14.63
N GLU A 607 5.86 17.52 -13.42
CA GLU A 607 5.59 18.94 -13.13
C GLU A 607 6.52 19.88 -13.92
N GLU A 608 7.78 19.46 -14.12
CA GLU A 608 8.76 20.13 -14.99
C GLU A 608 8.42 19.97 -16.48
N GLY A 609 8.14 18.74 -16.92
CA GLY A 609 7.97 18.40 -18.34
C GLY A 609 6.63 18.82 -18.95
N SER A 610 5.56 18.83 -18.15
CA SER A 610 4.20 19.23 -18.55
C SER A 610 4.14 20.62 -19.17
N VAL A 611 4.94 21.53 -18.60
CA VAL A 611 5.12 22.91 -19.05
C VAL A 611 5.83 22.94 -20.42
N GLY A 612 6.99 22.29 -20.53
CA GLY A 612 7.79 22.27 -21.76
C GLY A 612 7.08 21.60 -22.95
N LEU A 613 6.08 20.76 -22.68
CA LEU A 613 5.20 20.17 -23.70
C LEU A 613 4.16 21.16 -24.26
N LEU A 614 3.76 22.19 -23.50
CA LEU A 614 2.62 23.06 -23.84
C LEU A 614 3.00 24.54 -24.10
N LEU A 615 4.18 25.00 -23.68
CA LEU A 615 4.68 26.33 -24.04
C LEU A 615 5.05 26.41 -25.53
N ALA A 616 4.45 27.39 -26.22
CA ALA A 616 4.69 27.65 -27.65
C ALA A 616 6.17 27.95 -27.98
N ASP A 617 6.59 27.55 -29.18
CA ASP A 617 7.93 27.75 -29.76
C ASP A 617 9.13 27.35 -28.87
N GLY A 618 8.91 26.54 -27.83
CA GLY A 618 9.94 26.14 -26.88
C GLY A 618 10.39 27.27 -25.96
N ALA A 619 9.51 28.23 -25.65
CA ALA A 619 9.76 29.28 -24.66
C ALA A 619 10.12 28.68 -23.29
N LYS A 620 11.10 29.27 -22.59
CA LYS A 620 11.66 28.72 -21.35
C LYS A 620 11.58 29.73 -20.20
N PRO A 621 11.00 29.38 -19.03
CA PRO A 621 10.92 30.28 -17.88
C PRO A 621 12.30 30.65 -17.32
N TYR A 622 13.28 29.78 -17.51
CA TYR A 622 14.68 29.96 -17.15
C TYR A 622 15.56 29.05 -18.02
N THR A 623 16.87 29.30 -18.03
CA THR A 623 17.88 28.43 -18.66
C THR A 623 19.09 28.27 -17.75
N VAL A 624 19.68 27.07 -17.71
CA VAL A 624 20.95 26.81 -17.02
C VAL A 624 22.04 26.50 -18.06
N THR A 625 23.15 27.24 -18.03
CA THR A 625 24.31 27.03 -18.91
C THR A 625 25.58 27.11 -18.07
N ASP A 626 26.45 26.10 -18.09
CA ASP A 626 27.67 26.03 -17.26
C ASP A 626 27.39 26.37 -15.77
N SER A 627 26.35 25.73 -15.21
CA SER A 627 25.76 25.99 -13.87
C SER A 627 25.30 27.43 -13.60
N THR A 628 25.27 28.30 -14.61
CA THR A 628 24.79 29.69 -14.51
C THR A 628 23.31 29.75 -14.88
N ILE A 629 22.48 30.19 -13.93
CA ILE A 629 21.05 30.40 -14.08
C ILE A 629 20.78 31.75 -14.76
N THR A 630 19.91 31.76 -15.78
CA THR A 630 19.28 32.96 -16.35
C THR A 630 17.76 32.80 -16.28
N VAL A 631 17.03 33.83 -15.86
CA VAL A 631 15.58 33.78 -15.61
C VAL A 631 14.83 34.73 -16.57
N LEU A 632 13.71 34.26 -17.11
CA LEU A 632 13.03 34.82 -18.29
C LEU A 632 11.49 34.87 -18.15
N TYR A 633 10.95 34.80 -16.92
CA TYR A 633 9.51 34.76 -16.67
C TYR A 633 8.77 35.97 -17.27
N ASP A 634 9.30 37.19 -17.13
CA ASP A 634 8.66 38.42 -17.64
C ASP A 634 8.96 38.73 -19.11
N SER A 635 9.53 37.78 -19.86
CA SER A 635 9.77 37.95 -21.30
C SER A 635 8.47 38.05 -22.09
N PRO A 636 8.40 38.88 -23.16
CA PRO A 636 7.22 38.99 -24.03
C PRO A 636 6.75 37.64 -24.59
N GLU A 637 7.71 36.76 -24.89
CA GLU A 637 7.49 35.40 -25.36
C GLU A 637 6.80 34.53 -24.28
N MET A 638 7.22 34.63 -23.02
CA MET A 638 6.61 33.90 -21.91
C MET A 638 5.22 34.42 -21.54
N ILE A 639 5.03 35.74 -21.49
CA ILE A 639 3.72 36.36 -21.27
C ILE A 639 2.72 35.89 -22.35
N SER A 640 3.16 35.84 -23.61
CA SER A 640 2.36 35.31 -24.72
C SER A 640 2.02 33.82 -24.53
N ALA A 641 2.99 33.00 -24.13
CA ALA A 641 2.79 31.56 -23.95
C ALA A 641 1.85 31.23 -22.77
N VAL A 642 1.99 31.89 -21.61
CA VAL A 642 1.08 31.68 -20.47
C VAL A 642 -0.33 32.17 -20.78
N THR A 643 -0.47 33.27 -21.53
CA THR A 643 -1.80 33.73 -22.00
C THR A 643 -2.47 32.66 -22.87
N GLN A 644 -1.72 32.05 -23.81
CA GLN A 644 -2.23 30.97 -24.64
C GLN A 644 -2.59 29.71 -23.84
N LEU A 645 -1.81 29.34 -22.80
CA LEU A 645 -2.19 28.24 -21.90
C LEU A 645 -3.52 28.48 -21.20
N VAL A 646 -3.74 29.70 -20.69
CA VAL A 646 -4.99 30.08 -20.03
C VAL A 646 -6.17 30.08 -21.01
N ASP A 647 -5.98 30.55 -22.25
CA ASP A 647 -7.02 30.46 -23.30
C ASP A 647 -7.36 28.99 -23.66
N LEU A 648 -6.35 28.12 -23.74
CA LEU A 648 -6.53 26.67 -23.99
C LEU A 648 -7.19 25.93 -22.81
N ALA A 649 -7.02 26.40 -21.58
CA ALA A 649 -7.75 25.88 -20.42
C ALA A 649 -9.21 26.36 -20.43
N ASN A 650 -9.43 27.64 -20.70
CA ASN A 650 -10.76 28.26 -20.77
C ASN A 650 -11.66 27.65 -21.87
N ASN A 651 -11.09 27.20 -22.99
CA ASN A 651 -11.84 26.53 -24.06
C ASN A 651 -11.87 24.99 -23.95
N GLN A 652 -11.38 24.42 -22.84
CA GLN A 652 -11.29 22.99 -22.55
C GLN A 652 -10.32 22.17 -23.44
N THR A 653 -9.53 22.82 -24.32
CA THR A 653 -8.50 22.12 -25.12
C THR A 653 -7.48 21.44 -24.21
N ILE A 654 -7.10 22.07 -23.10
CA ILE A 654 -6.36 21.42 -22.01
C ILE A 654 -7.16 21.41 -20.72
N PHE A 655 -6.93 20.39 -19.88
CA PHE A 655 -7.17 20.48 -18.44
C PHE A 655 -5.82 20.75 -17.75
N PRO A 656 -5.69 21.82 -16.95
CA PRO A 656 -4.42 22.22 -16.35
C PRO A 656 -3.91 21.19 -15.33
N ALA A 657 -2.59 21.14 -15.14
CA ALA A 657 -1.96 20.28 -14.12
C ALA A 657 -2.10 20.83 -12.69
N TYR A 658 -2.43 22.12 -12.57
CA TYR A 658 -2.59 22.88 -11.33
C TYR A 658 -3.95 23.59 -11.37
N ASP A 659 -4.78 23.42 -10.34
CA ASP A 659 -6.12 24.02 -10.26
C ASP A 659 -6.24 25.08 -9.14
N LEU A 660 -7.34 25.83 -9.19
CA LEU A 660 -7.79 26.82 -8.21
C LEU A 660 -7.73 26.33 -6.75
N GLY A 661 -6.65 26.66 -6.04
CA GLY A 661 -6.59 26.71 -4.57
C GLY A 661 -5.69 25.69 -3.87
N SER A 662 -5.04 24.76 -4.57
CA SER A 662 -4.05 23.86 -3.96
C SER A 662 -2.69 24.57 -3.82
N HIS A 663 -2.28 24.90 -2.58
CA HIS A 663 -1.09 25.72 -2.29
C HIS A 663 0.11 24.95 -1.66
N SER A 664 0.06 23.61 -1.51
CA SER A 664 1.14 22.89 -0.81
C SER A 664 1.60 21.56 -1.42
N LEU A 665 0.73 20.59 -1.72
CA LEU A 665 1.13 19.32 -2.38
C LEU A 665 0.15 18.85 -3.45
N ASN A 666 0.68 18.28 -4.54
CA ASN A 666 -0.05 18.06 -5.81
C ASN A 666 -0.88 16.76 -5.89
N LEU A 667 -1.15 16.11 -4.75
CA LEU A 667 -1.88 14.83 -4.69
C LEU A 667 -3.31 14.95 -5.22
N ASP A 668 -4.06 15.95 -4.74
CA ASP A 668 -5.46 16.21 -5.14
C ASP A 668 -5.60 16.39 -6.66
N ASN A 669 -4.64 17.08 -7.28
CA ASN A 669 -4.62 17.34 -8.71
C ASN A 669 -4.32 16.07 -9.52
N TRP A 670 -3.53 15.11 -9.01
CA TRP A 670 -3.32 13.81 -9.66
C TRP A 670 -4.63 13.01 -9.73
N GLU A 671 -5.30 12.81 -8.60
CA GLU A 671 -6.52 12.00 -8.55
C GLU A 671 -7.64 12.60 -9.43
N ARG A 672 -7.80 13.92 -9.43
CA ARG A 672 -8.80 14.57 -10.29
C ARG A 672 -8.52 14.38 -11.78
N ARG A 673 -7.25 14.37 -12.22
CA ARG A 673 -6.88 14.03 -13.61
C ARG A 673 -7.19 12.56 -13.92
N GLN A 674 -6.91 11.64 -13.00
CA GLN A 674 -7.29 10.23 -13.13
C GLN A 674 -8.81 10.03 -13.22
N GLN A 675 -9.59 10.73 -12.38
CA GLN A 675 -11.05 10.71 -12.44
C GLN A 675 -11.58 11.19 -13.79
N LEU A 676 -10.99 12.24 -14.39
CA LEU A 676 -11.37 12.68 -15.74
C LEU A 676 -11.09 11.60 -16.80
N ILE A 677 -9.99 10.86 -16.68
CA ILE A 677 -9.66 9.75 -17.59
C ILE A 677 -10.66 8.60 -17.43
N VAL A 678 -10.81 8.03 -16.23
CA VAL A 678 -11.68 6.84 -16.03
C VAL A 678 -13.17 7.15 -16.29
N THR A 679 -13.62 8.38 -16.05
CA THR A 679 -15.00 8.81 -16.39
C THR A 679 -15.18 9.23 -17.86
N ARG A 680 -14.18 8.99 -18.73
CA ARG A 680 -14.15 9.32 -20.17
C ARG A 680 -14.26 10.82 -20.48
N LYS A 681 -13.96 11.71 -19.52
CA LYS A 681 -13.94 13.18 -19.70
C LYS A 681 -12.57 13.71 -20.17
N MET A 682 -11.59 12.84 -20.39
CA MET A 682 -10.29 13.17 -20.97
C MET A 682 -10.12 12.44 -22.30
N ALA A 683 -9.72 13.16 -23.35
CA ALA A 683 -9.46 12.56 -24.66
C ALA A 683 -8.03 12.03 -24.81
N MET A 684 -7.03 12.79 -24.34
CA MET A 684 -5.61 12.46 -24.44
C MET A 684 -4.84 12.84 -23.16
N TRP A 685 -3.78 12.12 -22.83
CA TRP A 685 -2.93 12.45 -21.67
C TRP A 685 -1.48 11.97 -21.78
N THR A 686 -0.55 12.57 -21.03
CA THR A 686 0.77 11.95 -20.81
C THR A 686 0.64 10.76 -19.87
N THR A 687 1.33 9.66 -20.18
CA THR A 687 1.54 8.53 -19.25
C THR A 687 2.93 7.93 -19.46
N ILE A 688 3.28 6.85 -18.77
CA ILE A 688 4.60 6.21 -18.85
C ILE A 688 4.55 4.85 -19.56
N ALA A 689 5.64 4.54 -20.28
CA ALA A 689 5.76 3.32 -21.07
C ALA A 689 5.63 2.03 -20.24
N GLY A 690 4.72 1.14 -20.63
CA GLY A 690 4.48 -0.13 -19.94
C GLY A 690 3.63 -0.03 -18.66
N LEU A 691 3.00 1.11 -18.38
CA LEU A 691 1.96 1.20 -17.36
C LEU A 691 0.60 0.71 -17.92
N GLU A 692 0.08 -0.31 -17.27
CA GLU A 692 -1.27 -0.82 -17.48
C GLU A 692 -2.23 0.03 -16.62
N GLU A 693 -3.03 0.89 -17.27
CA GLU A 693 -4.04 1.74 -16.63
C GLU A 693 -5.41 1.06 -16.76
N GLU A 694 -6.11 0.84 -15.64
CA GLU A 694 -7.44 0.21 -15.62
C GLU A 694 -8.53 1.21 -16.07
N VAL A 695 -8.71 1.33 -17.39
CA VAL A 695 -9.74 2.18 -18.00
C VAL A 695 -10.81 1.36 -18.73
N GLY A 696 -12.07 1.78 -18.59
CA GLY A 696 -13.23 1.12 -19.22
C GLY A 696 -13.39 1.39 -20.73
N PHE A 697 -12.30 1.51 -21.48
CA PHE A 697 -12.26 1.78 -22.93
C PHE A 697 -10.89 1.43 -23.53
N GLU A 698 -10.80 1.29 -24.85
CA GLU A 698 -9.53 0.97 -25.52
C GLU A 698 -8.64 2.22 -25.64
N ARG A 699 -7.38 2.10 -25.21
CA ARG A 699 -6.36 3.14 -25.35
C ARG A 699 -5.53 2.93 -26.60
N ILE A 700 -5.15 4.02 -27.27
CA ILE A 700 -4.08 4.04 -28.26
C ILE A 700 -2.89 4.82 -27.68
N ILE A 701 -1.67 4.35 -27.91
CA ILE A 701 -0.45 5.09 -27.54
C ILE A 701 0.30 5.66 -28.76
N LEU A 702 0.93 6.79 -28.53
CA LEU A 702 1.71 7.60 -29.47
C LEU A 702 3.03 8.04 -28.80
N PRO A 703 4.12 8.25 -29.57
CA PRO A 703 5.38 8.70 -28.99
C PRO A 703 5.29 10.16 -28.56
N LEU A 704 6.02 10.56 -27.52
CA LEU A 704 6.13 11.96 -27.09
C LEU A 704 6.49 12.86 -28.30
N PRO A 705 5.78 13.98 -28.56
CA PRO A 705 5.96 14.79 -29.79
C PRO A 705 7.38 15.32 -30.03
N GLN A 706 7.70 15.69 -31.26
CA GLN A 706 8.93 16.38 -31.61
C GLN A 706 8.94 17.85 -31.16
N GLY A 707 10.15 18.41 -31.03
CA GLY A 707 10.40 19.82 -30.72
C GLY A 707 10.65 20.11 -29.23
N ILE A 708 10.20 19.23 -28.34
CA ILE A 708 10.36 19.38 -26.89
C ILE A 708 11.82 19.10 -26.51
N THR A 709 12.47 20.03 -25.81
CA THR A 709 13.89 19.91 -25.40
C THR A 709 14.08 19.71 -23.90
N ASP A 710 13.28 20.41 -23.08
CA ASP A 710 13.38 20.37 -21.62
C ASP A 710 12.21 19.56 -21.02
N PHE A 711 11.86 18.44 -21.65
CA PHE A 711 10.96 17.48 -21.00
C PHE A 711 11.74 16.72 -19.91
N SER A 712 11.08 16.43 -18.79
CA SER A 712 11.68 15.70 -17.66
C SER A 712 12.34 14.38 -18.15
N PRO A 713 13.52 13.99 -17.62
CA PRO A 713 14.24 12.80 -18.06
C PRO A 713 13.41 11.51 -17.93
N PRO A 714 13.73 10.44 -18.69
CA PRO A 714 12.96 9.20 -18.60
C PRO A 714 13.22 8.55 -17.24
N ILE A 715 12.15 8.13 -16.54
CA ILE A 715 12.29 7.45 -15.24
C ILE A 715 13.15 6.21 -15.48
N SER A 716 14.31 6.15 -14.85
CA SER A 716 15.29 5.09 -15.08
C SER A 716 15.57 4.39 -13.77
N THR A 717 15.53 3.06 -13.79
CA THR A 717 15.75 2.23 -12.60
C THR A 717 16.91 1.28 -12.82
N GLY A 718 17.45 0.75 -11.73
CA GLY A 718 18.59 -0.15 -11.75
C GLY A 718 18.61 -1.10 -10.58
N TYR A 719 19.41 -2.15 -10.75
CA TYR A 719 19.60 -3.20 -9.76
C TYR A 719 20.82 -2.91 -8.89
N TYR A 720 20.63 -3.02 -7.58
CA TYR A 720 21.63 -2.75 -6.54
C TYR A 720 21.82 -3.96 -5.63
N ILE A 721 22.99 -4.04 -5.01
CA ILE A 721 23.32 -5.01 -3.96
C ILE A 721 23.60 -4.24 -2.67
N SER A 722 23.04 -4.69 -1.55
CA SER A 722 23.31 -4.09 -0.24
C SER A 722 24.75 -4.30 0.21
N LYS A 723 25.36 -3.25 0.75
CA LYS A 723 26.71 -3.29 1.34
C LYS A 723 26.77 -4.07 2.66
N ARG A 724 25.62 -4.48 3.21
CA ARG A 724 25.55 -5.37 4.38
C ARG A 724 26.04 -6.79 4.10
N LEU A 725 26.11 -7.20 2.82
CA LEU A 725 26.48 -8.56 2.45
C LEU A 725 28.00 -8.73 2.39
N ASP A 726 28.53 -9.62 3.24
CA ASP A 726 29.91 -10.10 3.16
C ASP A 726 30.18 -10.89 1.85
N ASN A 727 29.15 -11.52 1.28
CA ASN A 727 29.21 -12.23 0.00
C ASN A 727 28.08 -11.77 -0.95
N PRO A 728 28.37 -10.92 -1.95
CA PRO A 728 27.37 -10.44 -2.91
C PRO A 728 27.07 -11.44 -4.06
N ALA A 729 27.73 -12.60 -4.12
CA ALA A 729 27.67 -13.49 -5.29
C ALA A 729 26.26 -14.04 -5.57
N ALA A 730 25.51 -14.42 -4.54
CA ALA A 730 24.14 -14.93 -4.70
C ALA A 730 23.21 -13.88 -5.33
N CYS A 731 23.29 -12.63 -4.86
CA CYS A 731 22.61 -11.50 -5.46
C CYS A 731 23.08 -11.23 -6.89
N TRP A 732 24.39 -11.32 -7.17
CA TRP A 732 24.92 -11.12 -8.51
C TRP A 732 24.36 -12.13 -9.52
N THR A 733 24.22 -13.40 -9.15
CA THR A 733 23.61 -14.44 -9.99
C THR A 733 22.15 -14.11 -10.33
N TRP A 734 21.36 -13.71 -9.33
CA TRP A 734 19.96 -13.29 -9.53
C TRP A 734 19.82 -12.03 -10.40
N LEU A 735 20.63 -10.99 -10.13
CA LEU A 735 20.60 -9.75 -10.92
C LEU A 735 21.09 -9.95 -12.37
N THR A 736 22.03 -10.88 -12.58
CA THR A 736 22.45 -11.30 -13.93
C THR A 736 21.27 -11.95 -14.65
N PHE A 737 20.63 -12.95 -14.03
CA PHE A 737 19.45 -13.61 -14.58
C PHE A 737 18.32 -12.62 -14.91
N LEU A 738 17.95 -11.73 -13.99
CA LEU A 738 16.95 -10.68 -14.22
C LEU A 738 17.31 -9.76 -15.40
N SER A 739 18.59 -9.44 -15.59
CA SER A 739 19.03 -8.58 -16.70
C SER A 739 18.88 -9.23 -18.08
N GLU A 740 18.66 -10.56 -18.14
CA GLU A 740 18.55 -11.33 -19.38
C GLU A 740 17.10 -11.62 -19.80
N GLN A 741 16.10 -11.41 -18.92
CA GLN A 741 14.71 -11.72 -19.23
C GLN A 741 14.03 -10.58 -20.00
N GLU A 742 13.41 -10.86 -21.14
CA GLU A 742 12.71 -9.86 -21.97
C GLU A 742 11.39 -9.36 -21.35
N THR A 743 11.02 -9.88 -20.17
CA THR A 743 9.80 -9.53 -19.42
C THR A 743 10.07 -9.19 -17.95
N ALA A 744 11.33 -9.00 -17.52
CA ALA A 744 11.62 -8.62 -16.14
C ALA A 744 11.17 -7.19 -15.76
N VAL A 745 11.04 -6.29 -16.74
CA VAL A 745 10.87 -4.85 -16.51
C VAL A 745 9.78 -4.24 -17.39
N ILE A 746 9.18 -3.13 -16.94
CA ILE A 746 8.35 -2.25 -17.79
C ILE A 746 9.21 -1.24 -18.56
N GLY A 747 8.61 -0.47 -19.46
CA GLY A 747 9.30 0.50 -20.31
C GLY A 747 10.21 -0.17 -21.35
N VAL A 748 11.41 0.39 -21.53
CA VAL A 748 12.46 -0.14 -22.42
C VAL A 748 13.57 -0.77 -21.56
N PRO A 749 13.92 -2.05 -21.77
CA PRO A 749 15.07 -2.69 -21.11
C PRO A 749 16.37 -1.92 -21.37
N ALA A 750 17.18 -1.72 -20.33
CA ALA A 750 18.38 -0.88 -20.45
C ALA A 750 19.57 -1.57 -21.16
N ARG A 751 19.53 -2.91 -21.32
CA ARG A 751 20.44 -3.66 -22.20
C ARG A 751 19.97 -3.57 -23.65
N ALA A 752 20.78 -2.98 -24.52
CA ALA A 752 20.46 -2.83 -25.94
C ALA A 752 20.10 -4.16 -26.63
N SER A 753 20.77 -5.27 -26.28
CA SER A 753 20.49 -6.58 -26.86
C SER A 753 19.05 -7.07 -26.61
N ILE A 754 18.49 -6.73 -25.44
CA ILE A 754 17.13 -7.09 -25.02
C ILE A 754 16.10 -6.15 -25.64
N ALA A 755 16.36 -4.83 -25.64
CA ALA A 755 15.49 -3.84 -26.27
C ALA A 755 15.43 -3.93 -27.82
N GLU A 756 16.48 -4.43 -28.47
CA GLU A 756 16.47 -4.72 -29.90
C GLU A 756 15.89 -6.12 -30.23
N SER A 757 15.59 -6.94 -29.22
CA SER A 757 15.13 -8.32 -29.42
C SER A 757 13.71 -8.41 -29.99
N SER A 758 13.49 -9.41 -30.85
CA SER A 758 12.15 -9.74 -31.36
C SER A 758 11.24 -10.35 -30.29
N ALA A 759 11.80 -10.83 -29.18
CA ALA A 759 11.07 -11.36 -28.03
C ALA A 759 10.43 -10.23 -27.23
N TRP A 760 11.21 -9.23 -26.79
CA TRP A 760 10.68 -8.03 -26.13
C TRP A 760 9.65 -7.29 -27.00
N GLN A 761 9.98 -7.08 -28.29
CA GLN A 761 9.04 -6.48 -29.25
C GLN A 761 7.76 -7.31 -29.48
N SER A 762 7.72 -8.58 -29.08
CA SER A 762 6.53 -9.43 -29.14
C SER A 762 5.83 -9.57 -27.78
N SER A 763 6.49 -9.28 -26.66
CA SER A 763 5.87 -9.26 -25.32
C SER A 763 5.14 -7.94 -25.05
N VAL A 764 5.74 -6.78 -25.41
CA VAL A 764 5.08 -5.47 -25.23
C VAL A 764 4.23 -5.03 -26.44
N GLY A 765 4.40 -5.69 -27.59
CA GLY A 765 3.81 -5.30 -28.88
C GLY A 765 4.75 -4.45 -29.74
N ARG A 766 4.74 -4.67 -31.07
CA ARG A 766 5.76 -4.09 -31.96
C ARG A 766 5.59 -2.60 -32.23
N ARG A 767 4.35 -2.11 -32.22
CA ARG A 767 4.06 -0.68 -32.36
C ARG A 767 4.42 0.04 -31.06
N GLU A 768 4.15 -0.62 -29.95
CA GLU A 768 4.29 -0.15 -28.58
C GLU A 768 5.78 -0.03 -28.24
N ALA A 769 6.57 -1.06 -28.56
CA ALA A 769 8.03 -1.02 -28.55
C ALA A 769 8.62 0.13 -29.39
N ALA A 770 8.06 0.41 -30.56
CA ALA A 770 8.48 1.52 -31.42
C ALA A 770 8.09 2.90 -30.81
N VAL A 771 6.93 3.00 -30.17
CA VAL A 771 6.48 4.19 -29.43
C VAL A 771 7.40 4.47 -28.23
N TYR A 772 7.74 3.44 -27.45
CA TYR A 772 8.62 3.56 -26.29
C TYR A 772 10.03 3.98 -26.72
N THR A 773 10.66 3.24 -27.65
CA THR A 773 12.03 3.56 -28.12
C THR A 773 12.12 4.93 -28.79
N THR A 774 11.10 5.36 -29.55
CA THR A 774 11.04 6.71 -30.14
C THR A 774 11.00 7.80 -29.06
N SER A 775 10.24 7.60 -27.99
CA SER A 775 10.09 8.57 -26.90
C SER A 775 11.33 8.62 -26.01
N LEU A 776 11.93 7.46 -25.72
CA LEU A 776 13.20 7.36 -25.01
C LEU A 776 14.31 8.09 -25.76
N ALA A 777 14.40 7.92 -27.07
CA ALA A 777 15.35 8.64 -27.92
C ALA A 777 15.10 10.17 -27.94
N ARG A 778 13.92 10.66 -27.55
CA ARG A 778 13.66 12.10 -27.39
C ARG A 778 14.13 12.60 -26.03
N GLN A 779 13.70 11.96 -24.94
CA GLN A 779 14.07 12.38 -23.58
C GLN A 779 15.57 12.21 -23.27
N LEU A 780 16.25 11.18 -23.82
CA LEU A 780 17.71 11.02 -23.67
C LEU A 780 18.56 12.08 -24.40
N ASN A 781 17.93 12.95 -25.21
CA ASN A 781 18.58 14.12 -25.82
C ASN A 781 18.29 15.43 -25.05
N SER A 782 17.59 15.37 -23.91
CA SER A 782 17.38 16.55 -23.06
C SER A 782 18.69 17.00 -22.38
N PRO A 783 18.94 18.31 -22.20
CA PRO A 783 20.10 18.80 -21.47
C PRO A 783 19.98 18.69 -19.94
N LEU A 784 18.81 18.29 -19.42
CA LEU A 784 18.54 18.20 -17.99
C LEU A 784 19.34 17.07 -17.32
N THR A 785 20.14 17.42 -16.32
CA THR A 785 20.83 16.49 -15.40
C THR A 785 20.31 16.65 -13.98
N LEU A 786 20.54 15.66 -13.11
CA LEU A 786 20.13 15.71 -11.70
C LEU A 786 20.68 16.97 -10.97
N ASP A 787 21.91 17.38 -11.29
CA ASP A 787 22.51 18.62 -10.76
C ASP A 787 21.75 19.88 -11.21
N THR A 788 21.25 19.90 -12.46
CA THR A 788 20.40 21.00 -12.94
C THR A 788 19.02 21.00 -12.30
N LEU A 789 18.41 19.83 -12.03
CA LEU A 789 17.10 19.75 -11.37
C LEU A 789 17.17 20.32 -9.94
N LEU A 790 18.22 19.98 -9.19
CA LEU A 790 18.49 20.56 -7.86
C LEU A 790 18.64 22.08 -7.93
N LEU A 791 19.36 22.60 -8.94
CA LEU A 791 19.50 24.04 -9.17
C LEU A 791 18.18 24.74 -9.56
N THR A 792 17.28 24.06 -10.28
CA THR A 792 16.02 24.63 -10.75
C THR A 792 14.84 24.39 -9.83
N THR A 793 14.95 23.56 -8.79
CA THR A 793 13.81 23.21 -7.90
C THR A 793 13.05 24.43 -7.35
N PRO A 794 13.70 25.51 -6.82
CA PRO A 794 12.96 26.68 -6.34
C PRO A 794 12.30 27.49 -7.47
N LEU A 795 12.91 27.51 -8.66
CA LEU A 795 12.36 28.16 -9.84
C LEU A 795 11.14 27.41 -10.38
N GLN A 796 11.16 26.08 -10.36
CA GLN A 796 10.01 25.25 -10.71
C GLN A 796 8.85 25.49 -9.73
N SER A 797 9.12 25.64 -8.43
CA SER A 797 8.11 25.98 -7.42
C SER A 797 7.40 27.29 -7.74
N TRP A 798 8.14 28.39 -7.89
CA TRP A 798 7.54 29.70 -8.23
C TRP A 798 6.87 29.72 -9.61
N TRP A 799 7.29 28.84 -10.52
CA TRP A 799 6.64 28.67 -11.81
C TRP A 799 5.29 27.95 -11.70
N ASN A 800 5.21 26.91 -10.87
CA ASN A 800 3.96 26.21 -10.57
C ASN A 800 2.96 27.18 -9.89
N ASP A 801 3.43 28.01 -8.94
CA ASP A 801 2.63 29.08 -8.33
C ASP A 801 2.03 30.03 -9.39
N VAL A 802 2.86 30.51 -10.32
CA VAL A 802 2.43 31.40 -11.42
C VAL A 802 1.36 30.74 -12.29
N LEU A 803 1.50 29.45 -12.61
CA LEU A 803 0.52 28.75 -13.44
C LEU A 803 -0.80 28.53 -12.69
N ALA A 804 -0.76 28.11 -11.42
CA ALA A 804 -1.96 27.96 -10.60
C ALA A 804 -2.74 29.28 -10.49
N GLU A 805 -2.05 30.39 -10.20
CA GLU A 805 -2.63 31.73 -10.11
C GLU A 805 -3.11 32.28 -11.47
N ALA A 806 -2.43 31.95 -12.57
CA ALA A 806 -2.86 32.31 -13.92
C ALA A 806 -4.15 31.56 -14.33
N PHE A 807 -4.25 30.26 -14.04
CA PHE A 807 -5.50 29.50 -14.23
C PHE A 807 -6.61 29.94 -13.27
N ALA A 808 -6.27 30.49 -12.10
CA ALA A 808 -7.22 31.16 -11.21
C ALA A 808 -7.74 32.52 -11.73
N GLY A 809 -7.19 33.02 -12.84
CA GLY A 809 -7.62 34.26 -13.49
C GLY A 809 -6.98 35.53 -12.92
N ASN A 810 -5.88 35.42 -12.16
CA ASN A 810 -5.11 36.57 -11.69
C ASN A 810 -4.20 37.14 -12.79
N ASP A 811 -3.65 38.34 -12.56
CA ASP A 811 -2.91 39.10 -13.59
C ASP A 811 -1.58 38.41 -13.94
N ILE A 812 -1.58 37.72 -15.09
CA ILE A 812 -0.43 37.00 -15.67
C ILE A 812 0.83 37.88 -15.74
N THR A 813 0.69 39.18 -16.06
CA THR A 813 1.85 40.07 -16.18
C THR A 813 2.44 40.40 -14.81
N PHE A 814 1.59 40.61 -13.79
CA PHE A 814 2.03 40.82 -12.41
C PHE A 814 2.67 39.56 -11.82
N LEU A 815 2.06 38.39 -12.02
CA LEU A 815 2.56 37.09 -11.55
C LEU A 815 3.97 36.81 -12.11
N LEU A 816 4.15 36.96 -13.43
CA LEU A 816 5.43 36.75 -14.09
C LEU A 816 6.52 37.76 -13.65
N GLN A 817 6.14 39.01 -13.36
CA GLN A 817 7.07 40.02 -12.82
C GLN A 817 7.53 39.70 -11.39
N GLU A 818 6.65 39.18 -10.54
CA GLU A 818 7.00 38.78 -9.17
C GLU A 818 7.85 37.50 -9.16
N ALA A 819 7.55 36.52 -10.02
CA ALA A 819 8.42 35.36 -10.24
C ALA A 819 9.79 35.77 -10.82
N GLN A 820 9.85 36.71 -11.75
CA GLN A 820 11.10 37.30 -12.25
C GLN A 820 11.91 37.95 -11.11
N ARG A 821 11.25 38.70 -10.22
CA ARG A 821 11.91 39.32 -9.06
C ARG A 821 12.54 38.27 -8.14
N ARG A 822 11.82 37.18 -7.81
CA ARG A 822 12.33 36.07 -6.99
C ARG A 822 13.46 35.33 -7.70
N GLY A 823 13.23 34.87 -8.92
CA GLY A 823 14.19 34.11 -9.70
C GLY A 823 15.51 34.86 -9.97
N VAL A 824 15.46 36.17 -10.25
CA VAL A 824 16.68 36.99 -10.43
C VAL A 824 17.47 37.16 -9.13
N ALA A 825 16.80 37.29 -7.98
CA ALA A 825 17.48 37.33 -6.67
C ALA A 825 18.15 35.97 -6.34
N TYR A 826 17.42 34.87 -6.56
CA TYR A 826 17.92 33.50 -6.39
C TYR A 826 19.13 33.23 -7.29
N ALA A 827 19.03 33.55 -8.59
CA ALA A 827 20.11 33.40 -9.55
C ALA A 827 21.35 34.23 -9.18
N ALA A 828 21.19 35.42 -8.58
CA ALA A 828 22.34 36.21 -8.12
C ALA A 828 23.10 35.54 -6.96
N CYS A 829 22.38 34.89 -6.03
CA CYS A 829 22.96 34.11 -4.93
C CYS A 829 23.67 32.84 -5.46
N ILE A 830 22.97 32.04 -6.26
CA ILE A 830 23.51 30.79 -6.83
C ILE A 830 24.72 31.05 -7.74
N ASN A 831 24.61 31.95 -8.72
CA ASN A 831 25.65 32.21 -9.72
C ASN A 831 26.94 32.81 -9.13
N THR A 832 26.96 33.17 -7.84
CA THR A 832 28.15 33.67 -7.13
C THR A 832 28.70 32.70 -6.07
N THR A 833 28.04 31.56 -5.84
CA THR A 833 28.42 30.61 -4.79
C THR A 833 29.26 29.46 -5.35
N PRO A 834 30.45 29.15 -4.79
CA PRO A 834 31.41 28.21 -5.37
C PRO A 834 31.16 26.72 -5.03
N LEU A 835 30.15 26.43 -4.22
CA LEU A 835 29.67 25.09 -3.89
C LEU A 835 28.15 25.10 -4.04
N ILE A 836 27.58 24.04 -4.63
CA ILE A 836 26.14 23.89 -4.82
C ILE A 836 25.73 22.62 -4.07
N ASP A 837 24.88 22.78 -3.07
CA ASP A 837 24.31 21.72 -2.25
C ASP A 837 22.87 22.10 -1.82
N PRO A 838 22.05 21.17 -1.30
CA PRO A 838 20.64 21.45 -0.97
C PRO A 838 20.45 22.54 0.10
N GLU A 839 21.39 22.66 1.05
CA GLU A 839 21.36 23.72 2.07
C GLU A 839 21.58 25.10 1.43
N THR A 840 22.57 25.21 0.53
CA THR A 840 22.85 26.42 -0.24
C THR A 840 21.66 26.82 -1.12
N VAL A 841 21.07 25.86 -1.84
CA VAL A 841 19.88 26.08 -2.67
C VAL A 841 18.71 26.61 -1.84
N THR A 842 18.43 25.97 -0.71
CA THR A 842 17.33 26.37 0.19
C THR A 842 17.57 27.75 0.81
N ASN A 843 18.81 28.07 1.20
CA ASN A 843 19.17 29.38 1.74
C ASN A 843 19.05 30.49 0.67
N CYS A 844 19.56 30.28 -0.54
CA CYS A 844 19.40 31.23 -1.64
C CYS A 844 17.92 31.44 -2.02
N ALA A 845 17.09 30.39 -1.97
CA ALA A 845 15.66 30.48 -2.24
C ALA A 845 14.95 31.34 -1.18
N ARG A 846 15.26 31.16 0.10
CA ARG A 846 14.70 31.94 1.22
C ARG A 846 15.19 33.39 1.27
N GLU A 847 16.37 33.70 0.74
CA GLU A 847 16.82 35.09 0.56
C GLU A 847 16.02 35.81 -0.54
N ALA A 848 15.67 35.10 -1.62
CA ALA A 848 14.87 35.63 -2.73
C ALA A 848 13.37 35.76 -2.37
N ASP A 849 12.86 34.80 -1.60
CA ASP A 849 11.48 34.67 -1.16
C ASP A 849 11.40 34.10 0.27
N PRO A 850 11.21 34.94 1.30
CA PRO A 850 11.09 34.48 2.68
C PRO A 850 9.87 33.61 3.00
N ALA A 851 8.95 33.39 2.04
CA ALA A 851 7.85 32.43 2.18
C ALA A 851 8.16 31.04 1.58
N TYR A 852 9.32 30.86 0.92
CA TYR A 852 9.70 29.60 0.30
C TYR A 852 9.90 28.46 1.32
N LYS A 853 9.18 27.36 1.11
CA LYS A 853 9.28 26.10 1.85
C LYS A 853 9.89 25.03 0.96
N THR A 854 10.60 24.05 1.54
CA THR A 854 11.01 22.86 0.78
C THR A 854 9.83 21.90 0.61
N PHE A 855 9.94 20.95 -0.33
CA PHE A 855 8.97 19.85 -0.47
C PHE A 855 8.79 19.06 0.84
N GLU A 856 9.88 18.88 1.61
CA GLU A 856 9.89 18.20 2.90
C GLU A 856 9.09 18.97 3.97
N GLU A 857 9.19 20.31 3.97
CA GLU A 857 8.41 21.17 4.86
C GLU A 857 6.93 21.24 4.45
N LEU A 858 6.63 21.15 3.16
CA LEU A 858 5.25 21.07 2.65
C LEU A 858 4.60 19.72 2.97
N ALA A 859 5.38 18.64 3.01
CA ALA A 859 4.93 17.33 3.48
C ALA A 859 4.65 17.32 4.99
N GLN A 860 5.55 17.90 5.80
CA GLN A 860 5.37 18.03 7.26
C GLN A 860 4.22 18.96 7.69
N GLU A 861 3.59 19.67 6.75
CA GLU A 861 2.36 20.45 7.01
C GLU A 861 1.06 19.70 6.64
N LEU A 862 1.15 18.48 6.07
CA LEU A 862 0.02 17.58 5.82
C LEU A 862 0.02 16.31 6.72
N GLU A 863 1.03 16.12 7.56
CA GLU A 863 1.11 15.09 8.62
C GLU A 863 0.58 15.59 9.98
#